data_AF-A0A518IEY7-F1
#
_entry.id   AF-A0A518IEY7-F1
#
_cell.length_a   1.000
_cell.length_b   1.000
_cell.length_c   1.000
_cell.angle_alpha   90.00
_cell.angle_beta   90.00
_cell.angle_gamma   90.00
#
_symmetry.space_group_name_H-M   'P 1'
#
loop_
_entity.id
_entity.type
_entity.pdbx_description
1 polymer ?
#
loop_
_entity_poly.entity_id
_entity_poly.type
_entity_poly.pdbx_seq_one_letter_code
_entity_poly.pdbx_strand_id
1 'polypeptide(L)'
;MHSERTMIFALLILLVFSFPAARAAVNEQPVVAKTSEQNAIEKLRGFYTNLQKNKDGSVRLVRFSKPHVTLEVLEHLESFHKLDYLALVCPQIGDAALEHIAHLTNLDTLMLSESAIGDAGLSYLQRLNKLERLYLDQTKVTDQGLAQLSHLSQLKVLSLKNTSVTDKGLAQLAGLKHLEVLFLIGTQVSDIGFQTLAKLKNLKVLYLSRTQVRGKALTKLATLKSLEHLALNHCALDQSAAGSLAALTQLKGLEVYHTGLSTESVKELSTTLVKTQLFTECDLETNQKTGELRFANSEGLEVKPILAPIESRIAAGEKFTPDFQQHVIPLLGRLGCNSRNCHGSFQGRGGFQLSMFGYDFKLDHDNLLERIDKQQPDESLVLNKPTSEDEHEGGLKLPPGGWEQKLLREWIAAGAASVGKESPRFVRLDVTPKQVVFTEKGETVPLKAIAVWSDGTREDVTCLTRFESKDDSVAEVTPEGVMRSKGTGDTYVISYYDNGIFSTQVILPVQKYAPGTYPEVATPTEVDWHVVSKLRKLGIQPSGLCTDDEFLRRVSLDMTGTLPTPEEIRAFLKDTSTEKRSQKIEELLNRPGYVAWWSMKLSDLTGSNAGYLGSTEMARPVASQWNAWIRRRVQDNVGWDQIVSGIILGTSRLPGQTFDEYMAQQSQFTSTKNRADFTALDNSMPHYWARSNMSVPSDKALAFGYTFLGMRLDCAQCHKHPFDEWSKQDFELFTEFFTRIKFGVPPDAAVLHEQSRNMLGVPVKLNTAALRRQSYLRIAAEGRPIPWREVYIESAKTDKQMAKLLGGQEIDISQTKDPRQLLMRWMLNEPNHYFAKAFVNRIWAHYFNVGIINPPDDLNQANPPSNKALLDYLVQGFIDSGYDMKWLHRTITNSRTYQLSWRPTPTNRKDTRNFSHAVLRRLPAEVAIDAILQATASQETMNQLVSQTDRRKISQHPLSFQARAIDFSLLVFGKPLRTTNCDCERQNEPTLLQSLYVRNDEEMLKNLTRADGWLTELKTEKLKPSEQKALVTEAYLRTLSRFPEATEMKESLQHLQKTESVQEGLHDLLWALLNTQEFITNH
;
A
#
# COMPACT_ATOMS: atom_id res chain seq x y z
N MET A 1 -57.01 1.14 11.38
CA MET A 1 -57.37 2.29 10.53
C MET A 1 -56.24 2.46 9.53
N HIS A 2 -56.20 1.73 8.41
CA HIS A 2 -57.16 1.78 7.29
C HIS A 2 -57.38 3.23 6.83
N SER A 3 -56.99 3.48 5.57
CA SER A 3 -57.09 4.75 4.83
C SER A 3 -55.89 5.71 4.95
N GLU A 4 -54.81 5.45 4.19
CA GLU A 4 -54.00 6.55 3.59
C GLU A 4 -52.96 6.12 2.53
N ARG A 5 -52.92 4.86 2.08
CA ARG A 5 -52.00 4.41 1.00
C ARG A 5 -52.65 4.07 -0.34
N THR A 6 -53.98 4.13 -0.44
CA THR A 6 -54.71 3.86 -1.69
C THR A 6 -54.94 5.08 -2.58
N MET A 7 -54.68 6.31 -2.09
CA MET A 7 -54.97 7.53 -2.86
C MET A 7 -53.86 8.00 -3.81
N ILE A 8 -52.62 7.52 -3.67
CA ILE A 8 -51.51 7.93 -4.55
C ILE A 8 -51.37 7.01 -5.77
N PHE A 9 -51.88 5.77 -5.70
CA PHE A 9 -51.87 4.83 -6.83
C PHE A 9 -52.97 5.12 -7.88
N ALA A 10 -54.07 5.76 -7.51
CA ALA A 10 -55.16 6.08 -8.43
C ALA A 10 -54.91 7.34 -9.28
N LEU A 11 -54.09 8.29 -8.80
CA LEU A 11 -53.80 9.54 -9.52
C LEU A 11 -52.79 9.36 -10.67
N LEU A 12 -51.96 8.31 -10.62
CA LEU A 12 -50.96 8.02 -11.66
C LEU A 12 -51.51 7.18 -12.82
N ILE A 13 -52.67 6.54 -12.66
CA ILE A 13 -53.32 5.75 -13.74
C ILE A 13 -54.33 6.59 -14.53
N LEU A 14 -54.91 7.65 -13.95
CA LEU A 14 -55.89 8.52 -14.61
C LEU A 14 -55.27 9.69 -15.41
N LEU A 15 -53.98 9.97 -15.23
CA LEU A 15 -53.21 10.90 -16.09
C LEU A 15 -52.73 10.26 -17.41
N VAL A 16 -53.11 9.00 -17.66
CA VAL A 16 -52.77 8.26 -18.89
C VAL A 16 -53.90 8.28 -19.94
N PHE A 17 -55.12 8.76 -19.62
CA PHE A 17 -56.27 8.59 -20.54
C PHE A 17 -57.12 9.82 -20.89
N SER A 18 -56.70 11.07 -20.62
CA SER A 18 -57.53 12.24 -20.95
C SER A 18 -56.72 13.48 -21.37
N PHE A 19 -56.27 13.53 -22.62
CA PHE A 19 -56.04 14.78 -23.36
C PHE A 19 -56.34 14.55 -24.86
N PRO A 20 -56.79 15.58 -25.58
CA PRO A 20 -57.80 15.48 -26.61
C PRO A 20 -57.23 14.85 -27.87
N ALA A 21 -58.13 14.38 -28.73
CA ALA A 21 -57.86 14.21 -30.16
C ALA A 21 -57.50 15.57 -30.78
N ALA A 22 -56.31 16.07 -30.48
CA ALA A 22 -55.59 16.93 -31.38
C ALA A 22 -55.37 16.05 -32.60
N ARG A 23 -56.13 16.35 -33.66
CA ARG A 23 -55.85 15.93 -35.03
C ARG A 23 -54.34 16.00 -35.16
N ALA A 24 -53.68 14.84 -35.18
CA ALA A 24 -52.28 14.78 -35.51
C ALA A 24 -52.24 15.33 -36.92
N ALA A 25 -51.92 16.62 -37.05
CA ALA A 25 -51.19 17.07 -38.21
C ALA A 25 -50.04 16.08 -38.26
N VAL A 26 -50.13 15.14 -39.20
CA VAL A 26 -49.05 14.28 -39.57
C VAL A 26 -47.93 15.26 -39.81
N ASN A 27 -47.05 15.40 -38.83
CA ASN A 27 -45.78 16.03 -39.06
C ASN A 27 -45.08 14.97 -39.89
N GLU A 28 -45.40 14.94 -41.19
CA GLU A 28 -44.54 14.43 -42.23
C GLU A 28 -43.29 15.32 -42.18
N GLN A 29 -42.52 15.19 -41.09
CA GLN A 29 -41.09 15.35 -41.25
C GLN A 29 -40.77 14.33 -42.34
N PRO A 30 -40.29 14.78 -43.51
CA PRO A 30 -39.99 13.85 -44.58
C PRO A 30 -39.11 12.78 -43.97
N VAL A 31 -39.44 11.50 -44.20
CA VAL A 31 -38.51 10.41 -43.92
C VAL A 31 -37.27 10.77 -44.73
N VAL A 32 -36.30 11.40 -44.07
CA VAL A 32 -35.06 11.79 -44.72
C VAL A 32 -34.45 10.46 -45.14
N ALA A 33 -34.42 10.22 -46.45
CA ALA A 33 -33.89 8.99 -47.01
C ALA A 33 -32.51 8.78 -46.39
N LYS A 34 -32.32 7.63 -45.71
CA LYS A 34 -31.04 7.32 -45.08
C LYS A 34 -29.96 7.45 -46.14
N THR A 35 -28.89 8.16 -45.84
CA THR A 35 -27.77 8.26 -46.76
C THR A 35 -27.17 6.87 -47.02
N SER A 36 -26.49 6.70 -48.15
CA SER A 36 -25.74 5.47 -48.45
C SER A 36 -24.83 5.05 -47.28
N GLU A 37 -24.15 6.04 -46.68
CA GLU A 37 -23.31 5.88 -45.50
C GLU A 37 -24.09 5.42 -44.25
N GLN A 38 -25.30 5.94 -43.99
CA GLN A 38 -26.14 5.47 -42.89
C GLN A 38 -26.61 4.03 -43.07
N ASN A 39 -26.98 3.65 -44.30
CA ASN A 39 -27.33 2.27 -44.63
C ASN A 39 -26.13 1.32 -44.47
N ALA A 40 -24.94 1.75 -44.90
CA ALA A 40 -23.71 1.00 -44.71
C ALA A 40 -23.39 0.76 -43.22
N ILE A 41 -23.57 1.75 -42.35
CA ILE A 41 -23.38 1.58 -40.89
C ILE A 41 -24.32 0.50 -40.32
N GLU A 42 -25.57 0.47 -40.75
CA GLU A 42 -26.53 -0.54 -40.29
C GLU A 42 -26.15 -1.93 -40.75
N LYS A 43 -25.73 -2.09 -42.02
CA LYS A 43 -25.27 -3.38 -42.55
C LYS A 43 -23.98 -3.87 -41.90
N LEU A 44 -23.10 -2.96 -41.47
CA LEU A 44 -21.87 -3.29 -40.74
C LEU A 44 -22.09 -3.58 -39.25
N ARG A 45 -23.30 -3.34 -38.71
CA ARG A 45 -23.60 -3.53 -37.29
C ARG A 45 -23.33 -4.98 -36.88
N GLY A 46 -22.48 -5.14 -35.86
CA GLY A 46 -22.09 -6.46 -35.35
C GLY A 46 -20.81 -7.03 -35.99
N PHE A 47 -20.34 -6.49 -37.11
CA PHE A 47 -19.08 -6.88 -37.75
C PHE A 47 -17.89 -6.02 -37.33
N TYR A 48 -18.10 -4.72 -37.11
CA TYR A 48 -17.05 -3.85 -36.58
C TYR A 48 -16.88 -4.00 -35.05
N THR A 49 -15.67 -3.70 -34.58
CA THR A 49 -15.27 -3.66 -33.17
C THR A 49 -15.15 -2.26 -32.62
N ASN A 50 -15.02 -1.27 -33.50
CA ASN A 50 -15.06 0.17 -33.22
C ASN A 50 -15.50 0.90 -34.50
N LEU A 51 -16.41 1.87 -34.37
CA LEU A 51 -16.82 2.76 -35.45
C LEU A 51 -17.01 4.16 -34.87
N GLN A 52 -16.41 5.17 -35.49
CA GLN A 52 -16.50 6.56 -35.02
C GLN A 52 -16.86 7.49 -36.15
N LYS A 53 -17.58 8.54 -35.77
CA LYS A 53 -18.07 9.57 -36.66
C LYS A 53 -17.39 10.90 -36.37
N ASN A 54 -17.23 11.71 -37.41
CA ASN A 54 -16.93 13.13 -37.33
C ASN A 54 -18.11 13.89 -36.71
N LYS A 55 -17.88 15.16 -36.33
CA LYS A 55 -18.95 16.03 -35.81
C LYS A 55 -20.10 16.23 -36.81
N ASP A 56 -19.80 16.12 -38.10
CA ASP A 56 -20.78 16.21 -39.19
C ASP A 56 -21.53 14.90 -39.46
N GLY A 57 -21.27 13.84 -38.67
CA GLY A 57 -21.94 12.54 -38.78
C GLY A 57 -21.31 11.55 -39.76
N SER A 58 -20.34 11.98 -40.57
CA SER A 58 -19.60 11.08 -41.49
C SER A 58 -18.71 10.10 -40.74
N VAL A 59 -18.51 8.89 -41.28
CA VAL A 59 -17.65 7.88 -40.66
C VAL A 59 -16.18 8.23 -40.92
N ARG A 60 -15.40 8.32 -39.84
CA ARG A 60 -13.96 8.61 -39.92
C ARG A 60 -13.07 7.41 -39.61
N LEU A 61 -13.56 6.48 -38.76
CA LEU A 61 -12.80 5.35 -38.28
C LEU A 61 -13.66 4.10 -38.26
N VAL A 62 -13.14 3.01 -38.82
CA VAL A 62 -13.73 1.68 -38.73
C VAL A 62 -12.67 0.65 -38.40
N ARG A 63 -12.96 -0.25 -37.45
CA ARG A 63 -12.11 -1.39 -37.10
C ARG A 63 -12.86 -2.71 -37.21
N PHE A 64 -12.36 -3.60 -38.03
CA PHE A 64 -12.75 -5.01 -38.10
C PHE A 64 -11.66 -5.86 -37.44
N SER A 65 -12.07 -6.68 -36.47
CA SER A 65 -11.16 -7.66 -35.85
C SER A 65 -11.88 -8.92 -35.40
N LYS A 66 -13.09 -9.16 -35.93
CA LYS A 66 -13.88 -10.33 -35.60
C LYS A 66 -13.65 -11.43 -36.65
N PRO A 67 -13.64 -12.71 -36.25
CA PRO A 67 -13.31 -13.82 -37.14
C PRO A 67 -14.36 -14.09 -38.24
N HIS A 68 -15.56 -13.52 -38.14
CA HIS A 68 -16.68 -13.72 -39.06
C HIS A 68 -16.89 -12.57 -40.05
N VAL A 69 -15.92 -11.65 -40.17
CA VAL A 69 -15.92 -10.61 -41.21
C VAL A 69 -15.64 -11.27 -42.57
N THR A 70 -16.53 -11.07 -43.54
CA THR A 70 -16.46 -11.63 -44.91
C THR A 70 -16.17 -10.53 -45.94
N LEU A 71 -15.85 -10.90 -47.19
CA LEU A 71 -15.63 -9.94 -48.29
C LEU A 71 -16.88 -9.10 -48.58
N GLU A 72 -18.06 -9.73 -48.63
CA GLU A 72 -19.35 -9.06 -48.86
C GLU A 72 -19.62 -7.94 -47.84
N VAL A 73 -19.20 -8.13 -46.59
CA VAL A 73 -19.35 -7.11 -45.54
C VAL A 73 -18.46 -5.90 -45.84
N LEU A 74 -17.30 -6.10 -46.45
CA LEU A 74 -16.35 -5.03 -46.76
C LEU A 74 -16.79 -4.16 -47.93
N GLU A 75 -17.65 -4.63 -48.82
CA GLU A 75 -18.26 -3.80 -49.90
C GLU A 75 -18.93 -2.54 -49.33
N HIS A 76 -19.48 -2.61 -48.12
CA HIS A 76 -20.13 -1.45 -47.50
C HIS A 76 -19.16 -0.34 -47.10
N LEU A 77 -17.85 -0.60 -47.07
CA LEU A 77 -16.84 0.45 -46.91
C LEU A 77 -16.87 1.45 -48.06
N GLU A 78 -17.41 1.07 -49.22
CA GLU A 78 -17.54 1.94 -50.39
C GLU A 78 -18.32 3.22 -50.16
N SER A 79 -19.17 3.23 -49.13
CA SER A 79 -19.97 4.40 -48.76
C SER A 79 -19.26 5.39 -47.83
N PHE A 80 -18.04 5.10 -47.35
CA PHE A 80 -17.35 5.89 -46.33
C PHE A 80 -16.27 6.82 -46.91
N HIS A 81 -16.68 7.83 -47.67
CA HIS A 81 -15.75 8.70 -48.41
C HIS A 81 -14.86 9.59 -47.52
N LYS A 82 -15.21 9.81 -46.24
CA LYS A 82 -14.41 10.60 -45.26
C LYS A 82 -13.64 9.72 -44.26
N LEU A 83 -13.55 8.41 -44.53
CA LEU A 83 -12.81 7.46 -43.70
C LEU A 83 -11.32 7.80 -43.75
N ASP A 84 -10.75 8.14 -42.59
CA ASP A 84 -9.32 8.48 -42.43
C ASP A 84 -8.54 7.33 -41.76
N TYR A 85 -9.22 6.46 -41.01
CA TYR A 85 -8.63 5.32 -40.34
C TYR A 85 -9.40 4.03 -40.63
N LEU A 86 -8.71 3.05 -41.19
CA LEU A 86 -9.25 1.70 -41.37
C LEU A 86 -8.32 0.65 -40.77
N ALA A 87 -8.90 -0.26 -39.99
CA ALA A 87 -8.21 -1.45 -39.50
C ALA A 87 -8.95 -2.74 -39.89
N LEU A 88 -8.27 -3.60 -40.63
CA LEU A 88 -8.69 -4.93 -41.05
C LEU A 88 -7.77 -5.98 -40.42
N VAL A 89 -8.02 -6.29 -39.15
CA VAL A 89 -7.18 -7.21 -38.35
C VAL A 89 -7.89 -8.56 -38.25
N CYS A 90 -7.97 -9.25 -39.37
CA CYS A 90 -8.77 -10.47 -39.54
C CYS A 90 -7.94 -11.55 -40.26
N PRO A 91 -7.55 -12.65 -39.60
CA PRO A 91 -6.67 -13.67 -40.19
C PRO A 91 -7.21 -14.31 -41.46
N GLN A 92 -8.52 -14.33 -41.65
CA GLN A 92 -9.19 -14.89 -42.83
C GLN A 92 -9.23 -13.95 -44.05
N ILE A 93 -8.93 -12.66 -43.86
CA ILE A 93 -9.03 -11.65 -44.91
C ILE A 93 -7.74 -11.64 -45.72
N GLY A 94 -7.84 -11.98 -47.01
CA GLY A 94 -6.73 -11.95 -47.98
C GLY A 94 -6.83 -10.80 -48.99
N ASP A 95 -6.02 -10.87 -50.05
CA ASP A 95 -5.82 -9.77 -51.01
C ASP A 95 -7.09 -9.18 -51.63
N ALA A 96 -8.09 -10.02 -51.91
CA ALA A 96 -9.37 -9.59 -52.51
C ALA A 96 -10.10 -8.51 -51.68
N ALA A 97 -9.89 -8.48 -50.37
CA ALA A 97 -10.51 -7.45 -49.53
C ALA A 97 -9.98 -6.04 -49.82
N LEU A 98 -8.77 -5.92 -50.38
CA LEU A 98 -8.17 -4.62 -50.65
C LEU A 98 -8.78 -3.92 -51.87
N GLU A 99 -9.50 -4.65 -52.72
CA GLU A 99 -10.30 -4.07 -53.80
C GLU A 99 -11.35 -3.09 -53.27
N HIS A 100 -12.07 -3.48 -52.20
CA HIS A 100 -13.11 -2.68 -51.56
C HIS A 100 -12.59 -1.48 -50.77
N ILE A 101 -11.27 -1.25 -50.71
CA ILE A 101 -10.71 -0.08 -50.05
C ILE A 101 -9.89 0.80 -50.99
N ALA A 102 -9.66 0.38 -52.23
CA ALA A 102 -8.81 1.08 -53.20
C ALA A 102 -9.31 2.51 -53.54
N HIS A 103 -10.60 2.79 -53.31
CA HIS A 103 -11.23 4.08 -53.56
C HIS A 103 -11.23 5.01 -52.31
N LEU A 104 -10.81 4.52 -51.14
CA LEU A 104 -10.81 5.27 -49.87
C LEU A 104 -9.61 6.24 -49.78
N THR A 105 -9.51 7.18 -50.70
CA THR A 105 -8.35 8.07 -50.88
C THR A 105 -8.11 9.08 -49.74
N ASN A 106 -9.03 9.16 -48.76
CA ASN A 106 -8.86 9.97 -47.56
C ASN A 106 -8.17 9.23 -46.40
N LEU A 107 -7.84 7.94 -46.56
CA LEU A 107 -7.14 7.17 -45.53
C LEU A 107 -5.77 7.79 -45.23
N ASP A 108 -5.57 8.16 -43.97
CA ASP A 108 -4.25 8.49 -43.41
C ASP A 108 -3.62 7.27 -42.72
N THR A 109 -4.45 6.35 -42.20
CA THR A 109 -4.01 5.14 -41.51
C THR A 109 -4.70 3.91 -42.05
N LEU A 110 -3.89 2.93 -42.43
CA LEU A 110 -4.34 1.63 -42.84
C LEU A 110 -3.61 0.55 -42.04
N MET A 111 -4.39 -0.28 -41.38
CA MET A 111 -3.90 -1.40 -40.60
C MET A 111 -4.39 -2.72 -41.17
N LEU A 112 -3.45 -3.52 -41.63
CA LEU A 112 -3.68 -4.84 -42.22
C LEU A 112 -2.95 -5.93 -41.44
N SER A 113 -2.36 -5.60 -40.29
CA SER A 113 -1.64 -6.54 -39.44
C SER A 113 -2.51 -7.75 -39.06
N GLU A 114 -1.90 -8.92 -38.94
CA GLU A 114 -2.55 -10.20 -38.61
C GLU A 114 -3.64 -10.63 -39.62
N SER A 115 -3.50 -10.27 -40.90
CA SER A 115 -4.37 -10.70 -42.00
C SER A 115 -3.65 -11.64 -42.97
N ALA A 116 -4.40 -12.31 -43.84
CA ALA A 116 -3.85 -13.18 -44.88
C ALA A 116 -3.41 -12.42 -46.15
N ILE A 117 -3.30 -11.09 -46.09
CA ILE A 117 -2.87 -10.24 -47.20
C ILE A 117 -1.42 -10.55 -47.58
N GLY A 118 -1.16 -10.72 -48.87
CA GLY A 118 0.13 -10.95 -49.49
C GLY A 118 0.48 -9.87 -50.51
N ASP A 119 1.42 -10.18 -51.38
CA ASP A 119 2.04 -9.20 -52.28
C ASP A 119 1.05 -8.63 -53.32
N ALA A 120 0.11 -9.46 -53.81
CA ALA A 120 -0.87 -9.04 -54.81
C ALA A 120 -1.87 -8.02 -54.23
N GLY A 121 -2.20 -8.11 -52.94
CA GLY A 121 -3.08 -7.15 -52.29
C GLY A 121 -2.51 -5.73 -52.26
N LEU A 122 -1.18 -5.58 -52.16
CA LEU A 122 -0.56 -4.27 -52.03
C LEU A 122 -0.68 -3.40 -53.28
N SER A 123 -0.95 -3.96 -54.47
CA SER A 123 -1.19 -3.16 -55.67
C SER A 123 -2.46 -2.30 -55.58
N TYR A 124 -3.44 -2.70 -54.76
CA TYR A 124 -4.66 -1.91 -54.57
C TYR A 124 -4.44 -0.64 -53.74
N LEU A 125 -3.28 -0.50 -53.08
CA LEU A 125 -2.96 0.67 -52.26
C LEU A 125 -2.43 1.86 -53.08
N GLN A 126 -2.13 1.68 -54.37
CA GLN A 126 -1.51 2.71 -55.22
C GLN A 126 -2.27 4.05 -55.27
N ARG A 127 -3.60 4.03 -55.07
CA ARG A 127 -4.45 5.23 -55.07
C ARG A 127 -4.54 5.94 -53.72
N LEU A 128 -4.02 5.34 -52.65
CA LEU A 128 -4.10 5.87 -51.28
C LEU A 128 -2.97 6.87 -51.01
N ASN A 129 -2.90 7.93 -51.80
CA ASN A 129 -1.80 8.90 -51.79
C ASN A 129 -1.70 9.78 -50.52
N LYS A 130 -2.73 9.79 -49.66
CA LYS A 130 -2.72 10.46 -48.36
C LYS A 130 -2.26 9.56 -47.21
N LEU A 131 -1.94 8.29 -47.49
CA LEU A 131 -1.59 7.33 -46.46
C LEU A 131 -0.28 7.72 -45.79
N GLU A 132 -0.34 8.03 -44.50
CA GLU A 132 0.83 8.38 -43.69
C GLU A 132 1.31 7.19 -42.84
N ARG A 133 0.41 6.25 -42.52
CA ARG A 133 0.68 5.15 -41.59
C ARG A 133 0.16 3.83 -42.15
N LEU A 134 1.07 2.87 -42.35
CA LEU A 134 0.75 1.54 -42.86
C LEU A 134 1.34 0.46 -41.96
N TYR A 135 0.48 -0.45 -41.50
CA TYR A 135 0.86 -1.58 -40.63
C TYR A 135 0.54 -2.90 -41.33
N LEU A 136 1.57 -3.72 -41.53
CA LEU A 136 1.55 -4.99 -42.27
C LEU A 136 2.13 -6.13 -41.41
N ASP A 137 2.07 -6.02 -40.09
CA ASP A 137 2.71 -6.97 -39.19
C ASP A 137 2.07 -8.36 -39.31
N GLN A 138 2.87 -9.43 -39.30
CA GLN A 138 2.38 -10.81 -39.40
C GLN A 138 1.46 -11.06 -40.61
N THR A 139 1.72 -10.38 -41.74
CA THR A 139 1.06 -10.63 -43.03
C THR A 139 1.89 -11.59 -43.89
N LYS A 140 1.36 -11.98 -45.05
CA LYS A 140 2.07 -12.81 -46.05
C LYS A 140 2.92 -11.98 -47.03
N VAL A 141 3.12 -10.69 -46.75
CA VAL A 141 3.92 -9.78 -47.59
C VAL A 141 5.39 -10.18 -47.59
N THR A 142 6.00 -10.14 -48.77
CA THR A 142 7.41 -10.41 -49.05
C THR A 142 8.08 -9.22 -49.73
N ASP A 143 9.33 -9.40 -50.20
CA ASP A 143 10.05 -8.40 -50.98
C ASP A 143 9.29 -7.92 -52.22
N GLN A 144 8.49 -8.78 -52.86
CA GLN A 144 7.74 -8.45 -54.08
C GLN A 144 6.65 -7.42 -53.79
N GLY A 145 5.94 -7.55 -52.67
CA GLY A 145 4.88 -6.63 -52.27
C GLY A 145 5.42 -5.23 -51.95
N LEU A 146 6.62 -5.12 -51.36
CA LEU A 146 7.21 -3.81 -51.04
C LEU A 146 7.48 -2.94 -52.27
N ALA A 147 7.71 -3.53 -53.44
CA ALA A 147 7.84 -2.78 -54.69
C ALA A 147 6.57 -1.94 -54.99
N GLN A 148 5.39 -2.45 -54.61
CA GLN A 148 4.10 -1.78 -54.81
C GLN A 148 3.91 -0.56 -53.89
N LEU A 149 4.67 -0.46 -52.79
CA LEU A 149 4.54 0.62 -51.82
C LEU A 149 5.38 1.85 -52.16
N SER A 150 6.31 1.75 -53.12
CA SER A 150 7.28 2.79 -53.48
C SER A 150 6.66 4.14 -53.87
N HIS A 151 5.39 4.14 -54.29
CA HIS A 151 4.64 5.33 -54.68
C HIS A 151 3.97 6.09 -53.53
N LEU A 152 3.89 5.49 -52.33
CA LEU A 152 3.23 6.08 -51.15
C LEU A 152 4.12 7.14 -50.49
N SER A 153 4.38 8.24 -51.19
CA SER A 153 5.38 9.24 -50.79
C SER A 153 5.06 9.95 -49.47
N GLN A 154 3.81 9.96 -49.02
CA GLN A 154 3.39 10.56 -47.74
C GLN A 154 3.61 9.64 -46.53
N LEU A 155 4.09 8.41 -46.75
CA LEU A 155 4.26 7.44 -45.67
C LEU A 155 5.33 7.89 -44.67
N LYS A 156 4.91 8.07 -43.41
CA LYS A 156 5.74 8.44 -42.26
C LYS A 156 6.03 7.25 -41.35
N VAL A 157 5.08 6.31 -41.23
CA VAL A 157 5.21 5.11 -40.39
C VAL A 157 4.93 3.87 -41.22
N LEU A 158 5.89 2.94 -41.22
CA LEU A 158 5.74 1.63 -41.83
C LEU A 158 6.12 0.54 -40.84
N SER A 159 5.20 -0.41 -40.63
CA SER A 159 5.44 -1.57 -39.78
C SER A 159 5.36 -2.86 -40.57
N LEU A 160 6.44 -3.66 -40.50
CA LEU A 160 6.63 -4.92 -41.23
C LEU A 160 7.01 -6.05 -40.25
N LYS A 161 6.59 -5.96 -38.98
CA LYS A 161 7.05 -6.89 -37.95
C LYS A 161 6.66 -8.33 -38.31
N ASN A 162 7.58 -9.27 -38.10
CA ASN A 162 7.38 -10.70 -38.36
C ASN A 162 6.87 -11.02 -39.77
N THR A 163 7.36 -10.30 -40.79
CA THR A 163 7.12 -10.60 -42.22
C THR A 163 8.36 -11.27 -42.84
N SER A 164 8.21 -11.80 -44.06
CA SER A 164 9.31 -12.47 -44.79
C SER A 164 10.18 -11.51 -45.62
N VAL A 165 10.22 -10.23 -45.24
CA VAL A 165 11.00 -9.18 -45.91
C VAL A 165 12.49 -9.35 -45.64
N THR A 166 13.30 -9.17 -46.69
CA THR A 166 14.77 -9.22 -46.68
C THR A 166 15.36 -7.86 -47.09
N ASP A 167 16.69 -7.78 -47.18
CA ASP A 167 17.39 -6.60 -47.71
C ASP A 167 16.95 -6.20 -49.13
N LYS A 168 16.50 -7.17 -49.96
CA LYS A 168 16.01 -6.91 -51.33
C LYS A 168 14.71 -6.12 -51.32
N GLY A 169 13.77 -6.47 -50.45
CA GLY A 169 12.53 -5.72 -50.28
C GLY A 169 12.79 -4.35 -49.67
N LEU A 170 13.69 -4.27 -48.69
CA LEU A 170 14.09 -3.00 -48.09
C LEU A 170 14.65 -2.02 -49.12
N ALA A 171 15.39 -2.50 -50.13
CA ALA A 171 15.89 -1.69 -51.25
C ALA A 171 14.77 -0.95 -52.01
N GLN A 172 13.56 -1.51 -52.07
CA GLN A 172 12.41 -0.91 -52.74
C GLN A 172 11.82 0.29 -51.97
N LEU A 173 12.13 0.41 -50.67
CA LEU A 173 11.63 1.49 -49.82
C LEU A 173 12.44 2.78 -49.93
N ALA A 174 13.52 2.80 -50.71
CA ALA A 174 14.41 3.97 -50.85
C ALA A 174 13.68 5.25 -51.34
N GLY A 175 12.53 5.10 -52.02
CA GLY A 175 11.69 6.20 -52.50
C GLY A 175 10.85 6.90 -51.41
N LEU A 176 10.69 6.29 -50.23
CA LEU A 176 9.83 6.77 -49.15
C LEU A 176 10.54 7.82 -48.29
N LYS A 177 10.83 8.98 -48.88
CA LYS A 177 11.67 10.03 -48.27
C LYS A 177 11.08 10.67 -47.00
N HIS A 178 9.78 10.53 -46.76
CA HIS A 178 9.10 11.06 -45.58
C HIS A 178 9.01 10.06 -44.42
N LEU A 179 9.59 8.87 -44.57
CA LEU A 179 9.55 7.85 -43.52
C LEU A 179 10.31 8.31 -42.28
N GLU A 180 9.59 8.39 -41.15
CA GLU A 180 10.11 8.78 -39.84
C GLU A 180 10.28 7.58 -38.92
N VAL A 181 9.44 6.55 -39.07
CA VAL A 181 9.46 5.38 -38.21
C VAL A 181 9.35 4.10 -39.03
N LEU A 182 10.25 3.15 -38.75
CA LEU A 182 10.29 1.86 -39.44
C LEU A 182 10.45 0.70 -38.45
N PHE A 183 9.47 -0.22 -38.45
CA PHE A 183 9.54 -1.48 -37.69
C PHE A 183 9.88 -2.64 -38.60
N LEU A 184 11.01 -3.28 -38.30
CA LEU A 184 11.52 -4.45 -39.00
C LEU A 184 11.74 -5.62 -38.02
N ILE A 185 11.09 -5.59 -36.86
CA ILE A 185 11.26 -6.60 -35.81
C ILE A 185 10.93 -7.99 -36.37
N GLY A 186 11.82 -8.97 -36.21
CA GLY A 186 11.58 -10.35 -36.64
C GLY A 186 11.59 -10.56 -38.17
N THR A 187 12.11 -9.60 -38.94
CA THR A 187 12.33 -9.75 -40.40
C THR A 187 13.70 -10.37 -40.70
N GLN A 188 13.98 -10.67 -41.97
CA GLN A 188 15.25 -11.25 -42.42
C GLN A 188 16.26 -10.19 -42.91
N VAL A 189 16.10 -8.94 -42.49
CA VAL A 189 17.02 -7.84 -42.81
C VAL A 189 18.38 -8.07 -42.15
N SER A 190 19.46 -7.76 -42.86
CA SER A 190 20.84 -7.90 -42.40
C SER A 190 21.61 -6.58 -42.52
N ASP A 191 22.93 -6.62 -42.25
CA ASP A 191 23.83 -5.47 -42.42
C ASP A 191 23.82 -4.86 -43.83
N ILE A 192 23.43 -5.64 -44.86
CA ILE A 192 23.32 -5.16 -46.25
C ILE A 192 22.26 -4.06 -46.36
N GLY A 193 21.15 -4.21 -45.64
CA GLY A 193 20.02 -3.29 -45.63
C GLY A 193 20.37 -1.86 -45.20
N PHE A 194 21.46 -1.66 -44.44
CA PHE A 194 21.88 -0.34 -43.99
C PHE A 194 22.26 0.62 -45.13
N GLN A 195 22.66 0.10 -46.29
CA GLN A 195 22.87 0.95 -47.47
C GLN A 195 21.58 1.65 -47.92
N THR A 196 20.44 0.98 -47.78
CA THR A 196 19.14 1.57 -48.12
C THR A 196 18.63 2.43 -46.98
N LEU A 197 18.72 1.96 -45.73
CA LEU A 197 18.27 2.71 -44.56
C LEU A 197 18.96 4.09 -44.47
N ALA A 198 20.26 4.16 -44.79
CA ALA A 198 21.01 5.42 -44.85
C ALA A 198 20.46 6.45 -45.86
N LYS A 199 19.60 6.05 -46.82
CA LYS A 199 18.94 6.96 -47.77
C LYS A 199 17.67 7.61 -47.20
N LEU A 200 17.08 7.04 -46.15
CA LEU A 200 15.86 7.53 -45.51
C LEU A 200 16.18 8.66 -44.51
N LYS A 201 16.51 9.85 -45.03
CA LYS A 201 17.07 10.96 -44.25
C LYS A 201 16.18 11.53 -43.14
N ASN A 202 14.89 11.22 -43.13
CA ASN A 202 13.94 11.65 -42.11
C ASN A 202 13.67 10.59 -41.04
N LEU A 203 14.34 9.44 -41.11
CA LEU A 203 14.13 8.34 -40.18
C LEU A 203 14.59 8.72 -38.77
N LYS A 204 13.64 8.78 -37.83
CA LYS A 204 13.83 9.11 -36.42
C LYS A 204 13.92 7.87 -35.53
N VAL A 205 13.14 6.85 -35.86
CA VAL A 205 13.04 5.63 -35.05
C VAL A 205 13.19 4.40 -35.92
N LEU A 206 14.09 3.50 -35.53
CA LEU A 206 14.36 2.26 -36.23
C LEU A 206 14.37 1.08 -35.25
N TYR A 207 13.45 0.13 -35.46
CA TYR A 207 13.40 -1.11 -34.70
C TYR A 207 13.83 -2.29 -35.58
N LEU A 208 14.95 -2.89 -35.23
CA LEU A 208 15.60 -4.02 -35.91
C LEU A 208 15.73 -5.23 -35.00
N SER A 209 15.02 -5.27 -33.88
CA SER A 209 15.08 -6.38 -32.93
C SER A 209 14.77 -7.73 -33.61
N ARG A 210 15.46 -8.81 -33.24
CA ARG A 210 15.28 -10.17 -33.81
C ARG A 210 15.48 -10.22 -35.33
N THR A 211 16.43 -9.46 -35.87
CA THR A 211 16.83 -9.51 -37.30
C THR A 211 18.19 -10.20 -37.48
N GLN A 212 18.67 -10.29 -38.73
CA GLN A 212 19.97 -10.89 -39.09
C GLN A 212 21.13 -9.87 -39.07
N VAL A 213 20.94 -8.74 -38.38
CA VAL A 213 21.96 -7.71 -38.19
C VAL A 213 23.09 -8.23 -37.30
N ARG A 214 24.33 -8.03 -37.72
CA ARG A 214 25.56 -8.39 -36.98
C ARG A 214 26.39 -7.17 -36.58
N GLY A 215 26.17 -6.02 -37.21
CA GLY A 215 26.65 -4.73 -36.72
C GLY A 215 27.86 -4.13 -37.45
N LYS A 216 28.46 -4.82 -38.43
CA LYS A 216 29.64 -4.34 -39.19
C LYS A 216 29.38 -3.07 -39.98
N ALA A 217 28.14 -2.90 -40.45
CA ALA A 217 27.75 -1.77 -41.29
C ALA A 217 26.90 -0.71 -40.56
N LEU A 218 26.80 -0.77 -39.22
CA LEU A 218 26.02 0.18 -38.43
C LEU A 218 26.52 1.62 -38.54
N THR A 219 27.82 1.82 -38.77
CA THR A 219 28.42 3.17 -38.99
C THR A 219 27.75 3.94 -40.12
N LYS A 220 27.15 3.26 -41.11
CA LYS A 220 26.39 3.91 -42.20
C LYS A 220 25.19 4.71 -41.68
N LEU A 221 24.61 4.31 -40.56
CA LEU A 221 23.50 5.01 -39.91
C LEU A 221 23.93 6.35 -39.29
N ALA A 222 25.22 6.61 -39.08
CA ALA A 222 25.73 7.91 -38.60
C ALA A 222 25.41 9.07 -39.57
N THR A 223 25.07 8.74 -40.82
CA THR A 223 24.61 9.71 -41.84
C THR A 223 23.14 10.14 -41.65
N LEU A 224 22.38 9.46 -40.80
CA LEU A 224 21.00 9.79 -40.46
C LEU A 224 20.98 10.70 -39.23
N LYS A 225 21.12 12.01 -39.46
CA LYS A 225 21.15 13.02 -38.38
C LYS A 225 19.84 13.16 -37.62
N SER A 226 18.74 12.71 -38.21
CA SER A 226 17.41 12.66 -37.61
C SER A 226 17.18 11.42 -36.76
N LEU A 227 18.04 10.40 -36.82
CA LEU A 227 17.84 9.14 -36.11
C LEU A 227 18.06 9.34 -34.61
N GLU A 228 16.99 9.27 -33.84
CA GLU A 228 17.00 9.50 -32.40
C GLU A 228 16.95 8.19 -31.60
N HIS A 229 16.30 7.14 -32.12
CA HIS A 229 16.14 5.87 -31.40
C HIS A 229 16.46 4.67 -32.29
N LEU A 230 17.27 3.75 -31.76
CA LEU A 230 17.65 2.50 -32.42
C LEU A 230 17.45 1.32 -31.46
N ALA A 231 16.66 0.34 -31.87
CA ALA A 231 16.49 -0.90 -31.12
C ALA A 231 17.04 -2.11 -31.89
N LEU A 232 17.95 -2.85 -31.25
CA LEU A 232 18.67 -3.99 -31.81
C LEU A 232 18.49 -5.26 -30.96
N ASN A 233 17.44 -5.32 -30.14
CA ASN A 233 17.29 -6.40 -29.16
C ASN A 233 17.26 -7.78 -29.84
N HIS A 234 17.93 -8.79 -29.27
CA HIS A 234 18.05 -10.13 -29.84
C HIS A 234 18.70 -10.21 -31.23
N CYS A 235 19.53 -9.24 -31.61
CA CYS A 235 20.40 -9.35 -32.79
C CYS A 235 21.76 -9.91 -32.38
N ALA A 236 22.32 -10.88 -33.12
CA ALA A 236 23.62 -11.46 -32.81
C ALA A 236 24.77 -10.53 -33.23
N LEU A 237 24.98 -9.45 -32.46
CA LEU A 237 25.99 -8.43 -32.74
C LEU A 237 27.40 -8.99 -32.52
N ASP A 238 28.31 -8.72 -33.46
CA ASP A 238 29.72 -9.08 -33.33
C ASP A 238 30.53 -8.04 -32.54
N GLN A 239 31.77 -8.37 -32.20
CA GLN A 239 32.65 -7.49 -31.41
C GLN A 239 32.93 -6.14 -32.08
N SER A 240 32.81 -6.04 -33.40
CA SER A 240 33.02 -4.78 -34.15
C SER A 240 31.80 -3.85 -34.09
N ALA A 241 30.64 -4.36 -33.67
CA ALA A 241 29.41 -3.58 -33.54
C ALA A 241 29.53 -2.48 -32.48
N ALA A 242 30.27 -2.70 -31.39
CA ALA A 242 30.44 -1.70 -30.33
C ALA A 242 31.09 -0.41 -30.84
N GLY A 243 32.22 -0.52 -31.56
CA GLY A 243 32.85 0.65 -32.20
C GLY A 243 31.95 1.33 -33.24
N SER A 244 31.14 0.54 -33.95
CA SER A 244 30.18 1.07 -34.92
C SER A 244 29.02 1.83 -34.27
N LEU A 245 28.52 1.36 -33.12
CA LEU A 245 27.49 2.02 -32.33
C LEU A 245 28.01 3.29 -31.66
N ALA A 246 29.26 3.28 -31.18
CA ALA A 246 29.92 4.44 -30.59
C ALA A 246 29.97 5.65 -31.54
N ALA A 247 29.98 5.42 -32.86
CA ALA A 247 29.94 6.47 -33.88
C ALA A 247 28.56 7.14 -34.04
N LEU A 248 27.48 6.59 -33.45
CA LEU A 248 26.11 7.08 -33.56
C LEU A 248 25.77 8.10 -32.47
N THR A 249 26.57 9.16 -32.36
CA THR A 249 26.47 10.17 -31.29
C THR A 249 25.19 11.01 -31.30
N GLN A 250 24.39 10.93 -32.38
CA GLN A 250 23.10 11.61 -32.48
C GLN A 250 21.96 10.91 -31.73
N LEU A 251 22.14 9.65 -31.32
CA LEU A 251 21.08 8.88 -30.69
C LEU A 251 20.71 9.45 -29.32
N LYS A 252 19.41 9.50 -29.05
CA LYS A 252 18.84 9.78 -27.72
C LYS A 252 18.56 8.48 -26.97
N GLY A 253 18.23 7.39 -27.67
CA GLY A 253 17.98 6.07 -27.08
C GLY A 253 18.59 4.94 -27.92
N LEU A 254 19.18 3.96 -27.24
CA LEU A 254 19.75 2.76 -27.84
C LEU A 254 19.39 1.51 -27.02
N GLU A 255 18.64 0.58 -27.61
CA GLU A 255 18.29 -0.70 -26.99
C GLU A 255 19.13 -1.85 -27.57
N VAL A 256 19.84 -2.58 -26.70
CA VAL A 256 20.73 -3.68 -27.06
C VAL A 256 20.58 -4.90 -26.14
N TYR A 257 19.35 -5.17 -25.68
CA TYR A 257 19.06 -6.37 -24.89
C TYR A 257 19.27 -7.65 -25.73
N HIS A 258 19.91 -8.65 -25.17
CA HIS A 258 20.15 -9.97 -25.78
C HIS A 258 20.95 -9.91 -27.08
N THR A 259 21.92 -9.01 -27.17
CA THR A 259 22.68 -8.74 -28.41
C THR A 259 24.01 -9.48 -28.53
N GLY A 260 24.47 -10.17 -27.48
CA GLY A 260 25.79 -10.82 -27.46
C GLY A 260 26.97 -9.86 -27.29
N LEU A 261 26.74 -8.55 -27.09
CA LEU A 261 27.78 -7.59 -26.71
C LEU A 261 28.32 -7.93 -25.32
N SER A 262 29.65 -7.82 -25.15
CA SER A 262 30.29 -7.99 -23.85
C SER A 262 29.96 -6.85 -22.88
N THR A 263 30.05 -7.11 -21.58
CA THR A 263 29.87 -6.11 -20.51
C THR A 263 30.84 -4.94 -20.67
N GLU A 264 32.08 -5.21 -21.07
CA GLU A 264 33.11 -4.20 -21.33
C GLU A 264 32.73 -3.29 -22.50
N SER A 265 32.26 -3.87 -23.61
CA SER A 265 31.79 -3.12 -24.78
C SER A 265 30.59 -2.23 -24.44
N VAL A 266 29.66 -2.72 -23.62
CA VAL A 266 28.52 -1.94 -23.14
C VAL A 266 28.97 -0.78 -22.25
N LYS A 267 29.94 -1.03 -21.36
CA LYS A 267 30.54 0.01 -20.52
C LYS A 267 31.20 1.10 -21.36
N GLU A 268 32.01 0.73 -22.36
CA GLU A 268 32.64 1.67 -23.28
C GLU A 268 31.60 2.52 -24.04
N LEU A 269 30.53 1.89 -24.52
CA LEU A 269 29.40 2.59 -25.14
C LEU A 269 28.76 3.60 -24.21
N SER A 270 28.52 3.24 -22.94
CA SER A 270 27.94 4.15 -21.95
C SER A 270 28.82 5.38 -21.69
N THR A 271 30.15 5.23 -21.77
CA THR A 271 31.10 6.34 -21.58
C THR A 271 31.24 7.23 -22.82
N THR A 272 31.07 6.67 -24.02
CA THR A 272 31.21 7.42 -25.28
C THR A 272 29.91 8.13 -25.65
N LEU A 273 28.77 7.50 -25.40
CA LEU A 273 27.43 8.00 -25.72
C LEU A 273 26.75 8.63 -24.48
N VAL A 274 27.43 9.57 -23.82
CA VAL A 274 26.99 10.16 -22.53
C VAL A 274 25.59 10.78 -22.58
N LYS A 275 25.16 11.27 -23.76
CA LYS A 275 23.84 11.88 -23.97
C LYS A 275 22.77 10.90 -24.45
N THR A 276 23.16 9.65 -24.73
CA THR A 276 22.26 8.59 -25.19
C THR A 276 21.86 7.74 -24.01
N GLN A 277 20.56 7.54 -23.85
CA GLN A 277 20.05 6.59 -22.88
C GLN A 277 20.26 5.17 -23.43
N LEU A 278 21.15 4.42 -22.78
CA LEU A 278 21.51 3.06 -23.17
C LEU A 278 20.67 2.04 -22.37
N PHE A 279 20.01 1.12 -23.06
CA PHE A 279 19.14 0.09 -22.47
C PHE A 279 19.72 -1.30 -22.75
N THR A 280 20.18 -2.00 -21.69
CA THR A 280 20.96 -3.26 -21.82
C THR A 280 20.68 -4.25 -20.68
N GLU A 281 21.08 -5.52 -20.88
CA GLU A 281 21.04 -6.57 -19.83
C GLU A 281 22.06 -6.39 -18.70
N CYS A 282 23.18 -5.72 -18.97
CA CYS A 282 24.25 -5.63 -17.99
C CYS A 282 23.83 -4.72 -16.83
N ASP A 283 23.47 -5.37 -15.72
CA ASP A 283 23.81 -4.87 -14.39
C ASP A 283 25.34 -4.69 -14.35
N LEU A 284 25.82 -3.51 -14.75
CA LEU A 284 27.19 -3.09 -14.50
C LEU A 284 27.38 -3.02 -12.99
N GLU A 285 27.72 -4.17 -12.41
CA GLU A 285 28.25 -4.38 -11.08
C GLU A 285 27.58 -3.54 -9.97
N THR A 286 26.59 -4.13 -9.30
CA THR A 286 26.37 -3.90 -7.86
C THR A 286 27.49 -4.59 -7.05
N ASN A 287 28.74 -4.34 -7.41
CA ASN A 287 29.92 -4.69 -6.61
C ASN A 287 30.37 -3.49 -5.77
N GLN A 288 29.43 -2.61 -5.39
CA GLN A 288 29.67 -1.78 -4.23
C GLN A 288 29.64 -2.70 -3.00
N LYS A 289 30.85 -2.99 -2.50
CA LYS A 289 31.13 -3.20 -1.09
C LYS A 289 30.49 -2.06 -0.29
N THR A 290 29.19 -2.11 -0.05
CA THR A 290 28.52 -1.40 1.05
C THR A 290 28.40 -2.38 2.21
N GLY A 291 29.55 -2.93 2.61
CA GLY A 291 29.68 -3.73 3.83
C GLY A 291 29.55 -2.90 5.11
N GLU A 292 29.22 -1.62 5.00
CA GLU A 292 29.30 -0.66 6.09
C GLU A 292 28.25 0.44 5.95
N LEU A 293 26.96 0.08 5.95
CA LEU A 293 25.97 1.03 6.50
C LEU A 293 26.23 1.11 8.00
N ARG A 294 27.27 1.85 8.39
CA ARG A 294 27.62 2.05 9.79
C ARG A 294 26.55 2.93 10.42
N PHE A 295 25.81 2.38 11.37
CA PHE A 295 25.15 3.20 12.38
C PHE A 295 26.22 4.05 13.05
N ALA A 296 25.91 5.31 13.38
CA ALA A 296 26.80 6.11 14.20
C ALA A 296 26.93 5.40 15.56
N ASN A 297 28.04 4.68 15.76
CA ASN A 297 28.31 4.01 17.03
C ASN A 297 28.47 5.09 18.11
N SER A 298 27.45 5.25 18.95
CA SER A 298 27.47 6.15 20.10
C SER A 298 28.17 5.55 21.33
N GLU A 299 28.57 4.27 21.26
CA GLU A 299 29.26 3.56 22.34
C GLU A 299 30.78 3.76 22.35
N GLY A 300 31.35 4.37 21.31
CA GLY A 300 32.80 4.62 21.18
C GLY A 300 33.26 6.05 21.50
N LEU A 301 32.39 6.90 22.07
CA LEU A 301 32.72 8.30 22.37
C LEU A 301 33.63 8.40 23.60
N GLU A 302 34.73 9.15 23.49
CA GLU A 302 35.55 9.54 24.63
C GLU A 302 34.80 10.61 25.45
N VAL A 303 34.23 10.20 26.59
CA VAL A 303 33.32 11.05 27.37
C VAL A 303 34.05 11.95 28.36
N LYS A 304 33.75 13.26 28.33
CA LYS A 304 34.25 14.27 29.29
C LYS A 304 33.49 14.20 30.63
N PRO A 305 34.00 14.76 31.74
CA PRO A 305 33.25 14.87 33.00
C PRO A 305 31.88 15.55 32.81
N ILE A 306 30.89 15.17 33.63
CA ILE A 306 29.54 15.75 33.56
C ILE A 306 29.59 17.18 34.13
N LEU A 307 29.21 18.16 33.32
CA LEU A 307 29.02 19.54 33.76
C LEU A 307 27.81 19.63 34.70
N ALA A 308 27.95 20.44 35.75
CA ALA A 308 26.86 20.78 36.65
C ALA A 308 25.74 21.52 35.89
N PRO A 309 24.48 21.46 36.35
CA PRO A 309 23.38 22.06 35.63
C PRO A 309 23.47 23.60 35.63
N ILE A 310 23.01 24.23 34.55
CA ILE A 310 23.33 25.62 34.21
C ILE A 310 22.89 26.63 35.28
N GLU A 311 21.76 26.39 35.95
CA GLU A 311 21.24 27.16 37.08
C GLU A 311 22.20 27.15 38.28
N SER A 312 22.85 26.01 38.55
CA SER A 312 23.85 25.90 39.63
C SER A 312 25.12 26.68 39.28
N ARG A 313 25.53 26.65 38.01
CA ARG A 313 26.69 27.40 37.49
C ARG A 313 26.43 28.91 37.51
N ILE A 314 25.23 29.33 37.14
CA ILE A 314 24.74 30.72 37.25
C ILE A 314 24.73 31.19 38.70
N ALA A 315 24.24 30.36 39.62
CA ALA A 315 24.18 30.66 41.06
C ALA A 315 25.58 30.75 41.68
N ALA A 316 26.53 29.94 41.20
CA ALA A 316 27.93 29.98 41.62
C ALA A 316 28.72 31.17 41.03
N GLY A 317 28.13 31.95 40.13
CA GLY A 317 28.79 33.09 39.48
C GLY A 317 29.88 32.67 38.49
N GLU A 318 29.79 31.47 37.92
CA GLU A 318 30.71 30.99 36.89
C GLU A 318 30.64 31.90 35.65
N LYS A 319 31.78 32.18 35.01
CA LYS A 319 31.80 32.84 33.70
C LYS A 319 31.59 31.78 32.62
N PHE A 320 30.49 31.88 31.88
CA PHE A 320 30.18 31.00 30.76
C PHE A 320 29.44 31.77 29.67
N THR A 321 29.40 31.21 28.46
CA THR A 321 28.61 31.74 27.36
C THR A 321 27.51 30.73 27.05
N PRO A 322 26.23 31.05 27.32
CA PRO A 322 25.15 30.13 27.00
C PRO A 322 25.10 29.87 25.49
N ASP A 323 24.95 28.61 25.13
CA ASP A 323 24.79 28.16 23.74
C ASP A 323 23.32 28.22 23.29
N PHE A 324 23.09 28.61 22.04
CA PHE A 324 21.75 28.76 21.49
C PHE A 324 20.95 27.46 21.43
N GLN A 325 21.56 26.38 20.94
CA GLN A 325 20.92 25.07 20.83
C GLN A 325 20.93 24.34 22.17
N GLN A 326 22.02 24.38 22.94
CA GLN A 326 22.13 23.60 24.18
C GLN A 326 21.36 24.22 25.36
N HIS A 327 21.18 25.55 25.37
CA HIS A 327 20.62 26.26 26.52
C HIS A 327 19.38 27.10 26.19
N VAL A 328 19.47 27.99 25.19
CA VAL A 328 18.42 28.98 24.91
C VAL A 328 17.15 28.31 24.38
N ILE A 329 17.27 27.49 23.35
CA ILE A 329 16.13 26.81 22.74
C ILE A 329 15.43 25.83 23.71
N PRO A 330 16.16 24.95 24.43
CA PRO A 330 15.56 24.11 25.46
C PRO A 330 14.85 24.89 26.55
N LEU A 331 15.41 26.03 27.00
CA LEU A 331 14.75 26.91 27.96
C LEU A 331 13.41 27.44 27.40
N LEU A 332 13.39 27.97 26.18
CA LEU A 332 12.14 28.43 25.54
C LEU A 332 11.11 27.29 25.39
N GLY A 333 11.58 26.06 25.16
CA GLY A 333 10.77 24.85 25.12
C GLY A 333 10.16 24.48 26.47
N ARG A 334 10.97 24.50 27.53
CA ARG A 334 10.55 24.26 28.91
C ARG A 334 9.50 25.27 29.39
N LEU A 335 9.68 26.53 29.03
CA LEU A 335 8.74 27.61 29.37
C LEU A 335 7.46 27.60 28.52
N GLY A 336 7.43 26.78 27.46
CA GLY A 336 6.31 26.67 26.54
C GLY A 336 6.19 27.82 25.52
N CYS A 337 7.22 28.67 25.39
CA CYS A 337 7.22 29.82 24.48
C CYS A 337 7.10 29.40 23.00
N ASN A 338 7.76 28.29 22.63
CA ASN A 338 7.71 27.70 21.29
C ASN A 338 6.64 26.59 21.15
N SER A 339 5.65 26.57 22.06
CA SER A 339 4.52 25.64 21.97
C SER A 339 3.47 26.11 20.96
N ARG A 340 2.60 25.20 20.52
CA ARG A 340 1.48 25.49 19.60
C ARG A 340 0.57 26.62 20.07
N ASN A 341 0.40 26.79 21.38
CA ASN A 341 -0.49 27.80 21.96
C ASN A 341 0.13 29.20 22.00
N CYS A 342 1.45 29.31 21.80
CA CYS A 342 2.22 30.56 21.86
C CYS A 342 2.91 30.84 20.51
N HIS A 343 4.21 31.13 20.51
CA HIS A 343 4.96 31.54 19.31
C HIS A 343 5.29 30.38 18.37
N GLY A 344 5.18 29.13 18.83
CA GLY A 344 5.31 27.92 18.00
C GLY A 344 4.09 27.60 17.13
N SER A 345 3.07 28.46 17.13
CA SER A 345 1.93 28.35 16.22
C SER A 345 2.36 28.63 14.77
N PHE A 346 1.62 28.09 13.79
CA PHE A 346 1.94 28.30 12.37
C PHE A 346 1.93 29.78 11.95
N GLN A 347 1.20 30.65 12.65
CA GLN A 347 1.16 32.08 12.40
C GLN A 347 2.01 32.89 13.39
N GLY A 348 2.66 32.23 14.36
CA GLY A 348 3.21 32.89 15.54
C GLY A 348 2.11 33.56 16.40
N ARG A 349 2.52 34.48 17.27
CA ARG A 349 1.64 35.35 18.08
C ARG A 349 2.27 36.73 18.21
N GLY A 350 1.46 37.79 18.11
CA GLY A 350 1.93 39.17 18.30
C GLY A 350 3.05 39.59 17.33
N GLY A 351 3.03 39.07 16.09
CA GLY A 351 4.10 39.31 15.10
C GLY A 351 5.44 38.69 15.48
N PHE A 352 5.45 37.65 16.32
CA PHE A 352 6.65 36.90 16.68
C PHE A 352 6.37 35.41 16.53
N GLN A 353 7.25 34.72 15.80
CA GLN A 353 7.12 33.31 15.49
C GLN A 353 8.39 32.55 15.85
N LEU A 354 8.20 31.41 16.49
CA LEU A 354 9.23 30.40 16.70
C LEU A 354 8.80 29.14 15.95
N SER A 355 9.76 28.30 15.59
CA SER A 355 9.52 26.96 15.11
C SER A 355 8.83 26.13 16.20
N MET A 356 7.91 25.26 15.81
CA MET A 356 7.17 24.44 16.78
C MET A 356 8.15 23.50 17.51
N PHE A 357 8.23 23.66 18.83
CA PHE A 357 9.17 22.97 19.72
C PHE A 357 10.67 23.30 19.56
N GLY A 358 11.05 24.22 18.66
CA GLY A 358 12.42 24.76 18.60
C GLY A 358 13.43 23.90 17.84
N TYR A 359 13.15 23.55 16.58
CA TYR A 359 14.03 22.68 15.75
C TYR A 359 14.40 23.27 14.40
N ASP A 360 13.91 24.45 14.07
CA ASP A 360 14.47 25.26 13.01
C ASP A 360 15.32 26.35 13.66
N PHE A 361 16.53 25.97 14.08
CA PHE A 361 17.43 26.85 14.83
C PHE A 361 17.73 28.15 14.08
N LYS A 362 17.73 28.11 12.74
CA LYS A 362 17.93 29.31 11.94
C LYS A 362 16.73 30.24 12.04
N LEU A 363 15.52 29.73 11.78
CA LEU A 363 14.28 30.51 11.89
C LEU A 363 14.12 31.09 13.29
N ASP A 364 14.32 30.27 14.32
CA ASP A 364 14.20 30.67 15.72
C ASP A 364 15.20 31.78 16.06
N HIS A 365 16.44 31.63 15.62
CA HIS A 365 17.49 32.62 15.86
C HIS A 365 17.20 33.95 15.16
N ASP A 366 16.88 33.91 13.87
CA ASP A 366 16.60 35.10 13.06
C ASP A 366 15.43 35.89 13.68
N ASN A 367 14.34 35.21 14.07
CA ASN A 367 13.18 35.87 14.68
C ASN A 367 13.46 36.39 16.09
N LEU A 368 14.30 35.71 16.87
CA LEU A 368 14.73 36.21 18.19
C LEU A 368 15.55 37.50 18.06
N LEU A 369 16.41 37.61 17.05
CA LEU A 369 17.22 38.81 16.82
C LEU A 369 16.38 40.07 16.57
N GLU A 370 15.17 39.94 16.03
CA GLU A 370 14.24 41.07 15.85
C GLU A 370 13.68 41.62 17.18
N ARG A 371 13.89 40.89 18.29
CA ARG A 371 13.33 41.17 19.61
C ARG A 371 14.42 41.40 20.67
N ILE A 372 15.68 41.51 20.25
CA ILE A 372 16.86 41.61 21.13
C ILE A 372 17.61 42.91 20.84
N ASP A 373 18.02 43.60 21.89
CA ASP A 373 19.03 44.66 21.83
C ASP A 373 20.36 44.12 22.40
N LYS A 374 21.39 44.03 21.54
CA LYS A 374 22.71 43.50 21.91
C LYS A 374 23.56 44.50 22.70
N GLN A 375 23.28 45.80 22.58
CA GLN A 375 24.00 46.86 23.28
C GLN A 375 23.41 47.08 24.67
N GLN A 376 22.09 46.94 24.78
CA GLN A 376 21.33 47.06 26.02
C GLN A 376 20.51 45.78 26.25
N PRO A 377 21.15 44.67 26.67
CA PRO A 377 20.48 43.38 26.84
C PRO A 377 19.19 43.47 27.68
N ASP A 378 19.18 44.30 28.73
CA ASP A 378 18.05 44.50 29.64
C ASP A 378 16.83 45.18 29.00
N GLU A 379 16.97 45.84 27.84
CA GLU A 379 15.85 46.42 27.08
C GLU A 379 15.25 45.43 26.05
N SER A 380 15.78 44.21 25.98
CA SER A 380 15.32 43.22 25.01
C SER A 380 13.90 42.73 25.31
N LEU A 381 13.02 42.80 24.31
CA LEU A 381 11.63 42.33 24.41
C LEU A 381 11.51 40.84 24.79
N VAL A 382 12.51 40.03 24.42
CA VAL A 382 12.57 38.60 24.79
C VAL A 382 12.79 38.36 26.29
N LEU A 383 13.29 39.36 27.03
CA LEU A 383 13.41 39.33 28.49
C LEU A 383 12.16 39.93 29.15
N ASN A 384 11.72 41.11 28.68
CA ASN A 384 10.76 41.94 29.41
C ASN A 384 9.30 41.48 29.24
N LYS A 385 8.93 40.97 28.06
CA LYS A 385 7.56 40.44 27.86
C LYS A 385 7.30 39.19 28.69
N PRO A 386 8.16 38.14 28.68
CA PRO A 386 7.86 36.93 29.43
C PRO A 386 7.99 37.11 30.95
N THR A 387 8.70 38.13 31.45
CA THR A 387 8.69 38.54 32.87
C THR A 387 7.50 39.42 33.25
N SER A 388 6.65 39.80 32.29
CA SER A 388 5.55 40.76 32.46
C SER A 388 5.99 42.17 32.90
N GLU A 389 7.24 42.54 32.64
CA GLU A 389 7.71 43.93 32.71
C GLU A 389 7.12 44.77 31.56
N ASP A 390 6.95 44.14 30.39
CA ASP A 390 6.12 44.61 29.29
C ASP A 390 4.83 43.78 29.18
N GLU A 391 3.77 44.36 28.61
CA GLU A 391 2.52 43.65 28.39
C GLU A 391 2.72 42.43 27.46
N HIS A 392 2.28 41.27 27.96
CA HIS A 392 2.39 39.99 27.28
C HIS A 392 1.11 39.17 27.46
N GLU A 393 0.40 38.95 26.35
CA GLU A 393 -0.84 38.15 26.32
C GLU A 393 -0.64 36.71 26.84
N GLY A 394 0.57 36.16 26.72
CA GLY A 394 0.92 34.82 27.22
C GLY A 394 1.07 34.75 28.73
N GLY A 395 0.99 35.88 29.44
CA GLY A 395 1.19 36.00 30.88
C GLY A 395 2.65 35.79 31.30
N LEU A 396 2.85 35.60 32.61
CA LEU A 396 4.16 35.34 33.20
C LEU A 396 4.69 33.97 32.76
N LYS A 397 5.86 33.96 32.11
CA LYS A 397 6.58 32.76 31.67
C LYS A 397 7.98 32.68 32.28
N LEU A 398 8.70 33.79 32.33
CA LEU A 398 10.02 33.89 32.96
C LEU A 398 9.86 34.46 34.38
N PRO A 399 10.37 33.79 35.43
CA PRO A 399 10.44 34.39 36.75
C PRO A 399 11.36 35.62 36.74
N PRO A 400 10.89 36.82 37.17
CA PRO A 400 11.74 38.00 37.25
C PRO A 400 12.90 37.78 38.23
N GLY A 401 14.12 38.07 37.80
CA GLY A 401 15.35 37.82 38.56
C GLY A 401 15.76 36.34 38.64
N GLY A 402 15.05 35.44 37.95
CA GLY A 402 15.36 34.01 37.89
C GLY A 402 16.64 33.71 37.11
N TRP A 403 17.16 32.49 37.29
CA TRP A 403 18.33 32.03 36.53
C TRP A 403 18.02 31.94 35.03
N GLU A 404 16.75 31.70 34.67
CA GLU A 404 16.24 31.64 33.30
C GLU A 404 16.42 32.98 32.58
N GLN A 405 16.02 34.08 33.24
CA GLN A 405 16.19 35.44 32.71
C GLN A 405 17.69 35.76 32.58
N LYS A 406 18.49 35.40 33.59
CA LYS A 406 19.95 35.61 33.55
C LYS A 406 20.61 34.83 32.43
N LEU A 407 20.20 33.59 32.17
CA LEU A 407 20.71 32.78 31.06
C LEU A 407 20.49 33.48 29.71
N LEU A 408 19.26 33.93 29.44
CA LEU A 408 18.94 34.63 28.19
C LEU A 408 19.71 35.95 28.08
N ARG A 409 19.80 36.71 29.17
CA ARG A 409 20.55 37.98 29.22
C ARG A 409 22.03 37.78 28.90
N GLU A 410 22.68 36.77 29.50
CA GLU A 410 24.10 36.48 29.24
C GLU A 410 24.34 36.04 27.80
N TRP A 411 23.41 35.29 27.18
CA TRP A 411 23.49 34.94 25.76
C TRP A 411 23.40 36.18 24.86
N ILE A 412 22.49 37.11 25.18
CA ILE A 412 22.34 38.38 24.47
C ILE A 412 23.59 39.24 24.62
N ALA A 413 24.10 39.39 25.85
CA ALA A 413 25.29 40.17 26.17
C ALA A 413 26.55 39.59 25.48
N ALA A 414 26.61 38.27 25.28
CA ALA A 414 27.65 37.60 24.52
C ALA A 414 27.49 37.73 22.99
N GLY A 415 26.52 38.51 22.51
CA GLY A 415 26.31 38.81 21.09
C GLY A 415 25.20 38.00 20.42
N ALA A 416 24.46 37.17 21.17
CA ALA A 416 23.38 36.31 20.69
C ALA A 416 23.80 35.43 19.49
N ALA A 417 24.88 34.66 19.66
CA ALA A 417 25.39 33.78 18.61
C ALA A 417 24.41 32.64 18.28
N SER A 418 24.37 32.22 17.00
CA SER A 418 23.58 31.06 16.52
C SER A 418 24.40 29.77 16.57
N VAL A 419 23.80 28.65 16.12
CA VAL A 419 24.48 27.37 15.95
C VAL A 419 25.54 27.47 14.84
N GLY A 420 26.79 27.15 15.16
CA GLY A 420 27.90 27.13 14.20
C GLY A 420 27.93 25.83 13.39
N LYS A 421 28.59 25.85 12.22
CA LYS A 421 28.77 24.64 11.39
C LYS A 421 29.58 23.53 12.07
N GLU A 422 30.50 23.91 12.96
CA GLU A 422 31.36 23.01 13.72
C GLU A 422 30.83 22.75 15.14
N SER A 423 29.60 23.19 15.45
CA SER A 423 29.00 22.95 16.76
C SER A 423 28.83 21.44 17.01
N PRO A 424 29.12 20.94 18.23
CA PRO A 424 28.85 19.56 18.59
C PRO A 424 27.38 19.21 18.34
N ARG A 425 27.12 18.02 17.79
CA ARG A 425 25.76 17.54 17.55
C ARG A 425 25.25 16.79 18.76
N PHE A 426 23.96 16.94 19.06
CA PHE A 426 23.30 16.16 20.09
C PHE A 426 23.36 14.66 19.73
N VAL A 427 23.72 13.81 20.70
CA VAL A 427 23.85 12.36 20.49
C VAL A 427 22.73 11.60 21.19
N ARG A 428 22.52 11.84 22.49
CA ARG A 428 21.45 11.18 23.27
C ARG A 428 21.16 11.89 24.60
N LEU A 429 20.01 11.54 25.18
CA LEU A 429 19.59 11.92 26.52
C LEU A 429 19.64 10.70 27.45
N ASP A 430 20.51 10.74 28.47
CA ASP A 430 20.61 9.72 29.50
C ASP A 430 19.83 10.16 30.74
N VAL A 431 18.68 9.52 31.02
CA VAL A 431 17.84 9.84 32.20
C VAL A 431 17.90 8.75 33.26
N THR A 432 18.02 9.17 34.52
CA THR A 432 18.02 8.29 35.69
C THR A 432 17.04 8.77 36.76
N PRO A 433 16.38 7.85 37.49
CA PRO A 433 16.34 6.40 37.24
C PRO A 433 15.55 6.05 35.96
N LYS A 434 15.86 4.90 35.33
CA LYS A 434 15.14 4.40 34.14
C LYS A 434 13.76 3.80 34.47
N GLN A 435 13.59 3.35 35.70
CA GLN A 435 12.36 2.79 36.25
C GLN A 435 12.23 3.19 37.72
N VAL A 436 11.01 3.53 38.13
CA VAL A 436 10.64 3.76 39.53
C VAL A 436 9.49 2.83 39.90
N VAL A 437 9.66 2.11 41.00
CA VAL A 437 8.58 1.34 41.64
C VAL A 437 8.34 1.98 43.00
N PHE A 438 7.28 2.78 43.09
CA PHE A 438 6.90 3.43 44.32
C PHE A 438 6.39 2.40 45.32
N THR A 439 6.68 2.66 46.59
CA THR A 439 6.13 1.89 47.69
C THR A 439 4.77 2.44 48.09
N GLU A 440 4.58 3.76 48.16
CA GLU A 440 3.30 4.32 48.62
C GLU A 440 2.85 5.54 47.81
N LYS A 441 1.56 5.87 47.97
CA LYS A 441 0.98 7.05 47.32
C LYS A 441 1.57 8.30 47.96
N GLY A 442 1.96 9.27 47.12
CA GLY A 442 2.56 10.53 47.55
C GLY A 442 4.08 10.52 47.65
N GLU A 443 4.73 9.34 47.56
CA GLU A 443 6.19 9.23 47.48
C GLU A 443 6.72 9.98 46.25
N THR A 444 7.90 10.59 46.39
CA THR A 444 8.54 11.40 45.34
C THR A 444 9.93 10.89 45.01
N VAL A 445 10.29 10.95 43.72
CA VAL A 445 11.62 10.59 43.22
C VAL A 445 12.07 11.62 42.18
N PRO A 446 13.26 12.23 42.33
CA PRO A 446 13.78 13.16 41.32
C PRO A 446 14.34 12.40 40.11
N LEU A 447 14.13 12.98 38.93
CA LEU A 447 14.80 12.61 37.69
C LEU A 447 16.08 13.41 37.52
N LYS A 448 17.06 12.79 36.88
CA LYS A 448 18.28 13.44 36.41
C LYS A 448 18.48 13.15 34.94
N ALA A 449 18.55 14.19 34.12
CA ALA A 449 18.71 14.10 32.67
C ALA A 449 20.09 14.63 32.25
N ILE A 450 20.88 13.80 31.58
CA ILE A 450 22.22 14.13 31.09
C ILE A 450 22.21 14.16 29.56
N ALA A 451 22.51 15.31 28.97
CA ALA A 451 22.72 15.43 27.52
C ALA A 451 24.14 14.99 27.16
N VAL A 452 24.28 14.22 26.08
CA VAL A 452 25.56 13.77 25.54
C VAL A 452 25.74 14.34 24.13
N TRP A 453 26.88 14.98 23.87
CA TRP A 453 27.21 15.62 22.60
C TRP A 453 28.33 14.90 21.86
N SER A 454 28.44 15.14 20.54
CA SER A 454 29.35 14.41 19.65
C SER A 454 30.83 14.65 19.91
N ASP A 455 31.17 15.70 20.66
CA ASP A 455 32.54 16.01 21.09
C ASP A 455 32.88 15.39 22.46
N GLY A 456 32.01 14.53 22.98
CA GLY A 456 32.16 13.88 24.28
C GLY A 456 31.66 14.73 25.46
N THR A 457 31.23 15.97 25.25
CA THR A 457 30.69 16.82 26.31
C THR A 457 29.41 16.22 26.90
N ARG A 458 29.30 16.27 28.22
CA ARG A 458 28.14 15.81 28.98
C ARG A 458 27.71 16.89 29.95
N GLU A 459 26.42 17.19 29.99
CA GLU A 459 25.86 18.21 30.89
C GLU A 459 24.59 17.70 31.56
N ASP A 460 24.44 18.02 32.84
CA ASP A 460 23.18 17.86 33.54
C ASP A 460 22.19 18.92 33.04
N VAL A 461 21.21 18.49 32.26
CA VAL A 461 20.21 19.35 31.61
C VAL A 461 18.85 19.19 32.26
N THR A 462 18.78 18.66 33.48
CA THR A 462 17.52 18.43 34.20
C THR A 462 16.67 19.71 34.28
N CYS A 463 17.31 20.84 34.59
CA CYS A 463 16.71 22.17 34.65
C CYS A 463 16.21 22.71 33.30
N LEU A 464 16.66 22.17 32.17
CA LEU A 464 16.28 22.56 30.81
C LEU A 464 15.35 21.54 30.15
N THR A 465 15.18 20.37 30.78
CA THR A 465 14.37 19.27 30.27
C THR A 465 12.89 19.56 30.51
N ARG A 466 12.05 19.25 29.51
CA ARG A 466 10.59 19.24 29.67
C ARG A 466 10.15 17.84 30.10
N PHE A 467 9.37 17.75 31.16
CA PHE A 467 8.81 16.49 31.65
C PHE A 467 7.30 16.43 31.44
N GLU A 468 6.79 15.25 31.10
CA GLU A 468 5.37 15.01 30.87
C GLU A 468 4.98 13.62 31.37
N SER A 469 3.89 13.48 32.11
CA SER A 469 3.35 12.16 32.44
C SER A 469 2.37 11.70 31.37
N LYS A 470 2.41 10.41 31.01
CA LYS A 470 1.41 9.80 30.13
C LYS A 470 0.07 9.53 30.82
N ASP A 471 0.08 9.42 32.14
CA ASP A 471 -1.13 9.22 32.93
C ASP A 471 -0.92 9.83 34.33
N ASP A 472 -1.38 11.08 34.46
CA ASP A 472 -1.34 11.84 35.71
C ASP A 472 -2.15 11.18 36.84
N SER A 473 -3.06 10.24 36.53
CA SER A 473 -3.80 9.52 37.57
C SER A 473 -2.92 8.50 38.31
N VAL A 474 -1.84 8.03 37.67
CA VAL A 474 -0.85 7.11 38.25
C VAL A 474 0.31 7.88 38.88
N ALA A 475 0.92 8.81 38.12
CA ALA A 475 2.02 9.63 38.61
C ALA A 475 2.05 11.00 37.92
N GLU A 476 2.33 12.06 38.67
CA GLU A 476 2.56 13.40 38.14
C GLU A 476 4.07 13.73 38.17
N VAL A 477 4.50 14.73 37.39
CA VAL A 477 5.88 15.20 37.39
C VAL A 477 5.91 16.73 37.43
N THR A 478 6.77 17.30 38.27
CA THR A 478 6.96 18.77 38.33
C THR A 478 7.90 19.24 37.22
N PRO A 479 7.90 20.54 36.88
CA PRO A 479 8.87 21.09 35.93
C PRO A 479 10.33 20.80 36.33
N GLU A 480 10.65 20.75 37.62
CA GLU A 480 11.99 20.45 38.15
C GLU A 480 12.38 18.98 38.01
N GLY A 481 11.52 18.13 37.42
CA GLY A 481 11.79 16.71 37.22
C GLY A 481 11.50 15.86 38.45
N VAL A 482 10.69 16.34 39.40
CA VAL A 482 10.30 15.53 40.57
C VAL A 482 9.03 14.75 40.25
N MET A 483 9.13 13.43 40.17
CA MET A 483 7.96 12.56 40.00
C MET A 483 7.28 12.32 41.33
N ARG A 484 5.94 12.24 41.33
CA ARG A 484 5.14 11.95 42.51
C ARG A 484 4.06 10.91 42.22
N SER A 485 3.97 9.88 43.06
CA SER A 485 2.96 8.83 42.99
C SER A 485 1.55 9.35 43.33
N LYS A 486 0.55 9.07 42.48
CA LYS A 486 -0.87 9.45 42.69
C LYS A 486 -1.84 8.28 42.77
N GLY A 487 -1.60 7.19 42.05
CA GLY A 487 -2.52 6.07 41.93
C GLY A 487 -1.82 4.77 41.56
N THR A 488 -2.47 3.65 41.82
CA THR A 488 -1.93 2.31 41.51
C THR A 488 -2.01 2.03 40.02
N GLY A 489 -1.04 1.28 39.50
CA GLY A 489 -0.93 0.92 38.09
C GLY A 489 0.47 1.22 37.58
N ASP A 490 0.58 1.40 36.26
CA ASP A 490 1.82 1.80 35.63
C ASP A 490 1.63 2.83 34.52
N THR A 491 2.61 3.73 34.41
CA THR A 491 2.66 4.79 33.40
C THR A 491 4.12 5.08 33.01
N TYR A 492 4.33 6.10 32.20
CA TYR A 492 5.65 6.61 31.85
C TYR A 492 5.69 8.12 32.06
N VAL A 493 6.83 8.60 32.55
CA VAL A 493 7.20 10.02 32.52
C VAL A 493 8.21 10.22 31.40
N ILE A 494 7.85 11.07 30.45
CA ILE A 494 8.63 11.37 29.25
C ILE A 494 9.48 12.61 29.52
N SER A 495 10.75 12.51 29.18
CA SER A 495 11.75 13.59 29.26
C SER A 495 12.12 14.02 27.85
N TYR A 496 11.98 15.32 27.55
CA TYR A 496 12.33 15.91 26.25
C TYR A 496 13.44 16.94 26.43
N TYR A 497 14.53 16.77 25.69
CA TYR A 497 15.62 17.73 25.59
C TYR A 497 16.30 17.60 24.22
N ASP A 498 16.35 18.69 23.45
CA ASP A 498 16.76 18.67 22.02
C ASP A 498 16.06 17.47 21.31
N ASN A 499 16.75 16.74 20.45
CA ASN A 499 16.23 15.55 19.79
C ASN A 499 16.08 14.32 20.68
N GLY A 500 16.51 14.38 21.94
CA GLY A 500 16.40 13.28 22.89
C GLY A 500 15.02 13.16 23.51
N ILE A 501 14.43 11.97 23.39
CA ILE A 501 13.21 11.59 24.10
C ILE A 501 13.53 10.35 24.94
N PHE A 502 13.26 10.44 26.24
CA PHE A 502 13.46 9.30 27.13
C PHE A 502 12.20 9.03 27.96
N SER A 503 11.81 7.76 28.06
CA SER A 503 10.64 7.32 28.81
C SER A 503 11.04 6.59 30.09
N THR A 504 10.86 7.21 31.25
CA THR A 504 11.05 6.57 32.55
C THR A 504 9.79 5.82 32.96
N GLN A 505 9.90 4.51 33.20
CA GLN A 505 8.75 3.70 33.62
C GLN A 505 8.42 3.95 35.09
N VAL A 506 7.15 4.21 35.39
CA VAL A 506 6.67 4.46 36.75
C VAL A 506 5.62 3.42 37.11
N ILE A 507 5.77 2.80 38.29
CA ILE A 507 4.88 1.76 38.80
C ILE A 507 4.51 2.09 40.24
N LEU A 508 3.23 2.01 40.58
CA LEU A 508 2.76 1.84 41.95
C LEU A 508 1.96 0.52 42.02
N PRO A 509 2.40 -0.50 42.76
CA PRO A 509 1.72 -1.79 42.80
C PRO A 509 0.26 -1.68 43.26
N VAL A 510 -0.63 -2.43 42.59
CA VAL A 510 -2.05 -2.55 42.95
C VAL A 510 -2.21 -3.23 44.31
N GLN A 511 -1.43 -4.27 44.55
CA GLN A 511 -1.32 -4.95 45.83
C GLN A 511 0.15 -5.17 46.18
N LYS A 512 0.53 -4.89 47.41
CA LYS A 512 1.87 -5.22 47.90
C LYS A 512 1.94 -6.68 48.30
N TYR A 513 2.95 -7.36 47.78
CA TYR A 513 3.34 -8.69 48.23
C TYR A 513 4.69 -8.58 48.91
N ALA A 514 4.86 -9.26 50.05
CA ALA A 514 6.17 -9.41 50.64
C ALA A 514 7.03 -10.32 49.73
N PRO A 515 8.38 -10.25 49.82
CA PRO A 515 9.24 -11.13 49.06
C PRO A 515 8.84 -12.60 49.23
N GLY A 516 8.62 -13.30 48.11
CA GLY A 516 8.20 -14.70 48.10
C GLY A 516 6.72 -14.97 48.40
N THR A 517 5.88 -13.95 48.64
CA THR A 517 4.45 -14.17 48.95
C THR A 517 3.50 -13.93 47.78
N TYR A 518 4.01 -13.54 46.61
CA TYR A 518 3.21 -13.48 45.39
C TYR A 518 2.76 -14.90 44.99
N PRO A 519 1.50 -15.12 44.58
CA PRO A 519 1.00 -16.45 44.23
C PRO A 519 1.88 -17.14 43.18
N GLU A 520 2.10 -18.44 43.34
CA GLU A 520 2.82 -19.21 42.34
C GLU A 520 1.96 -19.31 41.07
N VAL A 521 2.49 -18.80 39.97
CA VAL A 521 1.84 -18.81 38.65
C VAL A 521 2.77 -19.53 37.69
N ALA A 522 2.29 -20.62 37.08
CA ALA A 522 3.05 -21.37 36.10
C ALA A 522 3.40 -20.51 34.87
N THR A 523 4.64 -20.59 34.41
CA THR A 523 5.14 -19.90 33.22
C THR A 523 5.74 -20.94 32.24
N PRO A 524 4.91 -21.75 31.58
CA PRO A 524 5.39 -22.84 30.72
C PRO A 524 6.10 -22.35 29.45
N THR A 525 5.90 -21.08 29.07
CA THR A 525 6.58 -20.44 27.94
C THR A 525 7.32 -19.17 28.40
N GLU A 526 8.30 -18.73 27.61
CA GLU A 526 9.01 -17.45 27.85
C GLU A 526 8.05 -16.24 27.76
N VAL A 527 7.02 -16.30 26.91
CA VAL A 527 5.95 -15.28 26.87
C VAL A 527 5.31 -15.13 28.25
N ASP A 528 4.98 -16.27 28.89
CA ASP A 528 4.38 -16.28 30.22
C ASP A 528 5.35 -15.74 31.27
N TRP A 529 6.63 -16.09 31.17
CA TRP A 529 7.65 -15.60 32.07
C TRP A 529 7.75 -14.07 32.03
N HIS A 530 7.81 -13.47 30.84
CA HIS A 530 7.87 -12.02 30.71
C HIS A 530 6.60 -11.31 31.21
N VAL A 531 5.41 -11.86 30.92
CA VAL A 531 4.13 -11.29 31.35
C VAL A 531 3.98 -11.39 32.86
N VAL A 532 4.16 -12.58 33.44
CA VAL A 532 4.06 -12.78 34.89
C VAL A 532 5.12 -11.98 35.64
N SER A 533 6.33 -11.84 35.11
CA SER A 533 7.37 -11.00 35.72
C SER A 533 6.95 -9.53 35.81
N LYS A 534 6.26 -8.99 34.79
CA LYS A 534 5.69 -7.64 34.81
C LYS A 534 4.52 -7.55 35.78
N LEU A 535 3.58 -8.50 35.75
CA LEU A 535 2.43 -8.54 36.66
C LEU A 535 2.83 -8.64 38.13
N ARG A 536 3.90 -9.39 38.44
CA ARG A 536 4.48 -9.48 39.79
C ARG A 536 4.95 -8.12 40.31
N LYS A 537 5.61 -7.32 39.47
CA LYS A 537 6.02 -5.94 39.82
C LYS A 537 4.81 -5.03 40.06
N LEU A 538 3.72 -5.25 39.34
CA LEU A 538 2.46 -4.51 39.50
C LEU A 538 1.63 -5.00 40.68
N GLY A 539 1.96 -6.13 41.30
CA GLY A 539 1.13 -6.74 42.32
C GLY A 539 -0.23 -7.22 41.78
N ILE A 540 -0.28 -7.60 40.50
CA ILE A 540 -1.50 -8.07 39.83
C ILE A 540 -1.41 -9.58 39.70
N GLN A 541 -2.43 -10.30 40.15
CA GLN A 541 -2.56 -11.73 39.92
C GLN A 541 -3.30 -11.97 38.60
N PRO A 542 -2.73 -12.74 37.65
CA PRO A 542 -3.42 -13.07 36.42
C PRO A 542 -4.64 -13.95 36.71
N SER A 543 -5.61 -13.94 35.81
CA SER A 543 -6.77 -14.82 35.88
C SER A 543 -6.40 -16.30 35.77
N GLY A 544 -7.35 -17.18 36.09
CA GLY A 544 -7.25 -18.61 35.79
C GLY A 544 -7.23 -18.87 34.29
N LEU A 545 -6.98 -20.13 33.89
CA LEU A 545 -7.13 -20.55 32.50
C LEU A 545 -8.60 -20.48 32.07
N CYS A 546 -8.84 -20.18 30.79
CA CYS A 546 -10.15 -20.34 30.17
C CYS A 546 -10.54 -21.82 30.07
N THR A 547 -11.84 -22.09 29.98
CA THR A 547 -12.34 -23.44 29.73
C THR A 547 -11.98 -23.90 28.31
N ASP A 548 -12.12 -25.18 28.01
CA ASP A 548 -11.75 -25.72 26.69
C ASP A 548 -12.68 -25.25 25.57
N ASP A 549 -13.95 -24.99 25.86
CA ASP A 549 -14.90 -24.39 24.92
C ASP A 549 -14.56 -22.92 24.63
N GLU A 550 -14.22 -22.13 25.67
CA GLU A 550 -13.71 -20.76 25.53
C GLU A 550 -12.42 -20.74 24.69
N PHE A 551 -11.46 -21.62 25.01
CA PHE A 551 -10.21 -21.76 24.25
C PHE A 551 -10.48 -22.07 22.77
N LEU A 552 -11.28 -23.12 22.49
CA LEU A 552 -11.52 -23.60 21.13
C LEU A 552 -12.22 -22.53 20.29
N ARG A 553 -13.22 -21.85 20.84
CA ARG A 553 -13.89 -20.74 20.16
C ARG A 553 -12.90 -19.63 19.83
N ARG A 554 -12.12 -19.21 20.84
CA ARG A 554 -11.20 -18.07 20.70
C ARG A 554 -10.12 -18.31 19.67
N VAL A 555 -9.45 -19.47 19.75
CA VAL A 555 -8.35 -19.83 18.86
C VAL A 555 -8.84 -20.04 17.42
N SER A 556 -10.03 -20.64 17.24
CA SER A 556 -10.63 -20.84 15.91
C SER A 556 -10.96 -19.51 15.22
N LEU A 557 -11.58 -18.58 15.95
CA LEU A 557 -11.93 -17.26 15.44
C LEU A 557 -10.69 -16.40 15.17
N ASP A 558 -9.69 -16.41 16.06
CA ASP A 558 -8.50 -15.58 15.88
C ASP A 558 -7.60 -16.04 14.74
N MET A 559 -7.43 -17.36 14.60
CA MET A 559 -6.51 -17.94 13.64
C MET A 559 -7.12 -18.07 12.25
N THR A 560 -8.43 -18.38 12.18
CA THR A 560 -9.08 -18.72 10.89
C THR A 560 -10.31 -17.86 10.59
N GLY A 561 -10.75 -17.02 11.53
CA GLY A 561 -12.01 -16.29 11.39
C GLY A 561 -13.25 -17.19 11.41
N THR A 562 -13.17 -18.44 11.87
CA THR A 562 -14.23 -19.45 11.73
C THR A 562 -14.72 -19.91 13.10
N LEU A 563 -16.03 -20.14 13.24
CA LEU A 563 -16.54 -20.85 14.42
C LEU A 563 -16.18 -22.33 14.34
N PRO A 564 -15.84 -22.99 15.47
CA PRO A 564 -15.75 -24.43 15.50
C PRO A 564 -17.14 -25.05 15.29
N THR A 565 -17.22 -26.18 14.58
CA THR A 565 -18.52 -26.86 14.38
C THR A 565 -18.98 -27.56 15.67
N PRO A 566 -20.28 -27.85 15.82
CA PRO A 566 -20.79 -28.64 16.94
C PRO A 566 -20.08 -29.99 17.13
N GLU A 567 -19.73 -30.66 16.02
CA GLU A 567 -18.98 -31.92 16.04
C GLU A 567 -17.55 -31.73 16.55
N GLU A 568 -16.85 -30.68 16.08
CA GLU A 568 -15.51 -30.34 16.54
C GLU A 568 -15.48 -29.99 18.03
N ILE A 569 -16.48 -29.23 18.51
CA ILE A 569 -16.60 -28.87 19.93
C ILE A 569 -16.77 -30.13 20.77
N ARG A 570 -17.72 -31.02 20.41
CA ARG A 570 -17.95 -32.28 21.14
C ARG A 570 -16.70 -33.16 21.15
N ALA A 571 -15.98 -33.26 20.02
CA ALA A 571 -14.75 -34.05 19.93
C ALA A 571 -13.64 -33.47 20.81
N PHE A 572 -13.43 -32.15 20.78
CA PHE A 572 -12.39 -31.47 21.54
C PHE A 572 -12.63 -31.51 23.07
N LEU A 573 -13.90 -31.41 23.49
CA LEU A 573 -14.27 -31.51 24.90
C LEU A 573 -14.19 -32.95 25.43
N LYS A 574 -14.36 -33.95 24.55
CA LYS A 574 -14.17 -35.37 24.91
C LYS A 574 -12.69 -35.76 25.00
N ASP A 575 -11.82 -35.08 24.26
CA ASP A 575 -10.38 -35.33 24.29
C ASP A 575 -9.79 -34.93 25.66
N THR A 576 -9.12 -35.88 26.31
CA THR A 576 -8.47 -35.71 27.62
C THR A 576 -6.95 -35.57 27.51
N SER A 577 -6.39 -35.52 26.29
CA SER A 577 -4.96 -35.28 26.04
C SER A 577 -4.52 -33.93 26.60
N THR A 578 -3.34 -33.90 27.23
CA THR A 578 -2.71 -32.66 27.72
C THR A 578 -2.30 -31.73 26.57
N GLU A 579 -2.03 -32.31 25.39
CA GLU A 579 -1.52 -31.58 24.21
C GLU A 579 -2.64 -31.13 23.26
N LYS A 580 -3.92 -31.42 23.56
CA LYS A 580 -5.03 -31.17 22.62
C LYS A 580 -5.10 -29.72 22.14
N ARG A 581 -4.78 -28.76 23.02
CA ARG A 581 -4.77 -27.32 22.71
C ARG A 581 -3.69 -26.99 21.68
N SER A 582 -2.46 -27.47 21.89
CA SER A 582 -1.33 -27.28 20.96
C SER A 582 -1.55 -27.99 19.63
N GLN A 583 -2.10 -29.21 19.66
CA GLN A 583 -2.46 -29.95 18.44
C GLN A 583 -3.54 -29.22 17.63
N LYS A 584 -4.54 -28.64 18.30
CA LYS A 584 -5.58 -27.82 17.65
C LYS A 584 -4.98 -26.55 17.01
N ILE A 585 -4.01 -25.90 17.66
CA ILE A 585 -3.28 -24.75 17.09
C ILE A 585 -2.57 -25.16 15.79
N GLU A 586 -1.82 -26.26 15.78
CA GLU A 586 -1.12 -26.74 14.56
C GLU A 586 -2.09 -27.07 13.43
N GLU A 587 -3.22 -27.68 13.76
CA GLU A 587 -4.25 -28.03 12.80
C GLU A 587 -4.87 -26.76 12.17
N LEU A 588 -5.20 -25.75 13.00
CA LEU A 588 -5.74 -24.47 12.53
C LEU A 588 -4.76 -23.68 11.64
N LEU A 589 -3.45 -23.68 11.94
CA LEU A 589 -2.43 -23.03 11.10
C LEU A 589 -2.36 -23.58 9.68
N ASN A 590 -2.84 -24.80 9.47
CA ASN A 590 -2.83 -25.47 8.18
C ASN A 590 -4.19 -25.43 7.46
N ARG A 591 -5.22 -24.83 8.07
CA ARG A 591 -6.53 -24.67 7.42
C ARG A 591 -6.50 -23.60 6.32
N PRO A 592 -7.29 -23.77 5.25
CA PRO A 592 -7.53 -22.71 4.27
C PRO A 592 -8.06 -21.41 4.89
N GLY A 593 -8.82 -21.50 5.99
CA GLY A 593 -9.31 -20.35 6.74
C GLY A 593 -8.19 -19.47 7.31
N TYR A 594 -7.08 -20.05 7.80
CA TYR A 594 -5.90 -19.28 8.23
C TYR A 594 -5.35 -18.45 7.08
N VAL A 595 -5.16 -19.09 5.92
CA VAL A 595 -4.65 -18.43 4.72
C VAL A 595 -5.57 -17.29 4.31
N ALA A 596 -6.88 -17.52 4.20
CA ALA A 596 -7.83 -16.48 3.79
C ALA A 596 -7.85 -15.30 4.77
N TRP A 597 -7.88 -15.57 6.07
CA TRP A 597 -7.94 -14.54 7.10
C TRP A 597 -6.69 -13.65 7.12
N TRP A 598 -5.51 -14.24 7.14
CA TRP A 598 -4.26 -13.47 7.18
C TRP A 598 -3.94 -12.80 5.86
N SER A 599 -4.31 -13.39 4.72
CA SER A 599 -4.19 -12.72 3.42
C SER A 599 -5.06 -11.47 3.34
N MET A 600 -6.26 -11.51 3.92
CA MET A 600 -7.15 -10.36 4.00
C MET A 600 -6.53 -9.26 4.87
N LYS A 601 -5.99 -9.60 6.04
CA LYS A 601 -5.29 -8.66 6.94
C LYS A 601 -4.07 -8.03 6.29
N LEU A 602 -3.22 -8.82 5.65
CA LEU A 602 -2.07 -8.29 4.91
C LEU A 602 -2.52 -7.39 3.74
N SER A 603 -3.62 -7.73 3.07
CA SER A 603 -4.19 -6.88 2.02
C SER A 603 -4.75 -5.56 2.54
N ASP A 604 -5.26 -5.53 3.77
CA ASP A 604 -5.64 -4.30 4.46
C ASP A 604 -4.40 -3.45 4.75
N LEU A 605 -3.38 -4.07 5.36
CA LEU A 605 -2.11 -3.42 5.71
C LEU A 605 -1.39 -2.84 4.49
N THR A 606 -1.36 -3.56 3.35
CA THR A 606 -0.68 -3.10 2.13
C THR A 606 -1.58 -2.25 1.22
N GLY A 607 -2.86 -2.12 1.56
CA GLY A 607 -3.82 -1.27 0.86
C GLY A 607 -4.23 -1.75 -0.55
N SER A 608 -4.46 -3.06 -0.71
CA SER A 608 -4.93 -3.66 -1.96
C SER A 608 -6.37 -3.25 -2.26
N ASN A 609 -6.55 -2.27 -3.16
CA ASN A 609 -7.85 -1.74 -3.56
C ASN A 609 -7.88 -1.35 -5.05
N ALA A 610 -8.84 -1.91 -5.80
CA ALA A 610 -9.02 -1.64 -7.23
C ALA A 610 -9.35 -0.16 -7.54
N GLY A 611 -9.94 0.59 -6.60
CA GLY A 611 -10.25 2.01 -6.73
C GLY A 611 -9.01 2.87 -6.96
N TYR A 612 -7.93 2.64 -6.21
CA TYR A 612 -6.65 3.36 -6.37
C TYR A 612 -5.81 2.84 -7.52
N LEU A 613 -6.11 1.63 -8.00
CA LEU A 613 -5.64 1.15 -9.30
C LEU A 613 -6.48 1.71 -10.45
N GLY A 614 -7.39 2.66 -10.16
CA GLY A 614 -8.13 3.51 -11.08
C GLY A 614 -7.27 4.20 -12.13
N SER A 615 -5.98 4.35 -11.88
CA SER A 615 -4.98 4.74 -12.88
C SER A 615 -4.80 3.63 -13.91
N THR A 616 -4.51 2.39 -13.53
CA THR A 616 -4.16 1.26 -14.41
C THR A 616 -5.19 0.94 -15.50
N GLU A 617 -4.77 0.33 -16.60
CA GLU A 617 -5.64 -0.11 -17.69
C GLU A 617 -6.63 -1.20 -17.23
N MET A 618 -6.30 -1.95 -16.17
CA MET A 618 -6.94 -3.20 -15.77
C MET A 618 -7.13 -3.32 -14.25
N ALA A 619 -7.63 -2.25 -13.61
CA ALA A 619 -7.69 -2.12 -12.14
C ALA A 619 -8.22 -3.34 -11.38
N ARG A 620 -9.33 -3.93 -11.82
CA ARG A 620 -9.95 -5.09 -11.17
C ARG A 620 -9.09 -6.36 -11.32
N PRO A 621 -8.67 -6.77 -12.54
CA PRO A 621 -7.71 -7.86 -12.71
C PRO A 621 -6.42 -7.67 -11.92
N VAL A 622 -5.84 -6.47 -11.90
CA VAL A 622 -4.61 -6.14 -11.16
C VAL A 622 -4.81 -6.29 -9.65
N ALA A 623 -5.93 -5.79 -9.10
CA ALA A 623 -6.25 -6.00 -7.68
C ALA A 623 -6.42 -7.50 -7.34
N SER A 624 -7.04 -8.27 -8.25
CA SER A 624 -7.17 -9.73 -8.09
C SER A 624 -5.81 -10.44 -8.09
N GLN A 625 -4.88 -10.02 -8.95
CA GLN A 625 -3.50 -10.54 -8.97
C GLN A 625 -2.78 -10.25 -7.65
N TRP A 626 -2.93 -9.02 -7.13
CA TRP A 626 -2.33 -8.64 -5.84
C TRP A 626 -2.86 -9.52 -4.69
N ASN A 627 -4.18 -9.67 -4.58
CA ASN A 627 -4.77 -10.52 -3.54
C ASN A 627 -4.35 -11.99 -3.69
N ALA A 628 -4.32 -12.52 -4.92
CA ALA A 628 -3.89 -13.89 -5.17
C ALA A 628 -2.42 -14.12 -4.80
N TRP A 629 -1.55 -13.15 -5.10
CA TRP A 629 -0.13 -13.21 -4.76
C TRP A 629 0.07 -13.20 -3.24
N ILE A 630 -0.57 -12.29 -2.49
CA ILE A 630 -0.50 -12.30 -1.01
C ILE A 630 -0.99 -13.66 -0.49
N ARG A 631 -2.11 -14.14 -1.01
CA ARG A 631 -2.69 -15.43 -0.62
C ARG A 631 -1.73 -16.59 -0.80
N ARG A 632 -1.04 -16.64 -1.94
CA ARG A 632 -0.04 -17.67 -2.23
C ARG A 632 1.14 -17.59 -1.24
N ARG A 633 1.65 -16.39 -0.93
CA ARG A 633 2.77 -16.22 0.00
C ARG A 633 2.41 -16.62 1.44
N VAL A 634 1.20 -16.32 1.90
CA VAL A 634 0.70 -16.79 3.21
C VAL A 634 0.53 -18.31 3.21
N GLN A 635 -0.02 -18.89 2.14
CA GLN A 635 -0.19 -20.34 2.00
C GLN A 635 1.14 -21.10 2.06
N ASP A 636 2.15 -20.58 1.36
CA ASP A 636 3.49 -21.16 1.29
C ASP A 636 4.36 -20.82 2.53
N ASN A 637 3.81 -20.06 3.49
CA ASN A 637 4.50 -19.55 4.67
C ASN A 637 5.83 -18.85 4.34
N VAL A 638 5.82 -18.02 3.29
CA VAL A 638 6.96 -17.20 2.90
C VAL A 638 7.25 -16.18 4.03
N GLY A 639 8.52 -16.05 4.41
CA GLY A 639 8.95 -15.12 5.46
C GLY A 639 8.49 -13.68 5.20
N TRP A 640 8.09 -12.96 6.24
CA TRP A 640 7.56 -11.60 6.11
C TRP A 640 8.57 -10.64 5.47
N ASP A 641 9.86 -10.81 5.72
CA ASP A 641 10.96 -10.11 5.05
C ASP A 641 10.93 -10.29 3.53
N GLN A 642 10.70 -11.52 3.05
CA GLN A 642 10.64 -11.83 1.63
C GLN A 642 9.36 -11.29 1.00
N ILE A 643 8.21 -11.41 1.67
CA ILE A 643 6.94 -10.82 1.19
C ILE A 643 7.12 -9.31 1.01
N VAL A 644 7.68 -8.64 2.02
CA VAL A 644 7.88 -7.19 2.00
C VAL A 644 8.93 -6.77 0.99
N SER A 645 10.03 -7.53 0.85
CA SER A 645 11.03 -7.30 -0.19
C SER A 645 10.39 -7.34 -1.59
N GLY A 646 9.52 -8.31 -1.86
CA GLY A 646 8.81 -8.40 -3.13
C GLY A 646 7.87 -7.22 -3.40
N ILE A 647 7.31 -6.62 -2.36
CA ILE A 647 6.50 -5.40 -2.47
C ILE A 647 7.37 -4.15 -2.67
N ILE A 648 8.37 -3.95 -1.80
CA ILE A 648 9.22 -2.75 -1.79
C ILE A 648 10.04 -2.69 -3.08
N LEU A 649 10.70 -3.78 -3.47
CA LEU A 649 11.57 -3.84 -4.64
C LEU A 649 10.82 -4.13 -5.94
N GLY A 650 9.52 -4.42 -5.87
CA GLY A 650 8.70 -4.80 -7.02
C GLY A 650 8.81 -3.81 -8.18
N THR A 651 9.17 -4.33 -9.36
CA THR A 651 9.13 -3.65 -10.66
C THR A 651 8.27 -4.45 -11.63
N SER A 652 7.75 -3.77 -12.66
CA SER A 652 6.85 -4.40 -13.63
C SER A 652 7.53 -5.41 -14.53
N ARG A 653 8.74 -5.11 -15.01
CA ARG A 653 9.51 -6.03 -15.86
C ARG A 653 10.43 -6.92 -15.03
N LEU A 654 10.62 -8.14 -15.51
CA LEU A 654 11.73 -8.99 -15.09
C LEU A 654 13.08 -8.40 -15.58
N PRO A 655 14.21 -8.70 -14.91
CA PRO A 655 15.52 -8.29 -15.38
C PRO A 655 15.76 -8.69 -16.86
N GLY A 656 16.21 -7.74 -17.68
CA GLY A 656 16.47 -7.94 -19.11
C GLY A 656 15.24 -8.01 -20.03
N GLN A 657 14.02 -8.10 -19.49
CA GLN A 657 12.80 -8.24 -20.29
C GLN A 657 12.50 -6.97 -21.10
N THR A 658 12.26 -7.14 -22.41
CA THR A 658 11.86 -6.04 -23.30
C THR A 658 10.40 -5.62 -23.06
N PHE A 659 10.03 -4.41 -23.50
CA PHE A 659 8.64 -3.95 -23.35
C PHE A 659 7.63 -4.82 -24.11
N ASP A 660 7.97 -5.29 -25.31
CA ASP A 660 7.10 -6.19 -26.10
C ASP A 660 6.84 -7.52 -25.37
N GLU A 661 7.87 -8.11 -24.75
CA GLU A 661 7.75 -9.34 -23.95
C GLU A 661 6.93 -9.12 -22.68
N TYR A 662 7.15 -7.99 -22.00
CA TYR A 662 6.36 -7.59 -20.84
C TYR A 662 4.87 -7.45 -21.22
N MET A 663 4.56 -6.75 -22.32
CA MET A 663 3.16 -6.59 -22.75
C MET A 663 2.49 -7.94 -23.04
N ALA A 664 3.21 -8.85 -23.70
CA ALA A 664 2.72 -10.19 -23.97
C ALA A 664 2.48 -10.99 -22.68
N GLN A 665 3.43 -10.98 -21.75
CA GLN A 665 3.32 -11.68 -20.47
C GLN A 665 2.15 -11.15 -19.62
N GLN A 666 2.00 -9.83 -19.51
CA GLN A 666 0.89 -9.24 -18.74
C GLN A 666 -0.49 -9.58 -19.32
N SER A 667 -0.59 -9.66 -20.64
CA SER A 667 -1.82 -10.09 -21.30
C SER A 667 -2.14 -11.58 -21.05
N GLN A 668 -1.15 -12.43 -20.80
CA GLN A 668 -1.40 -13.83 -20.40
C GLN A 668 -2.06 -13.92 -19.00
N PHE A 669 -1.72 -13.03 -18.06
CA PHE A 669 -2.33 -13.04 -16.71
C PHE A 669 -3.78 -12.53 -16.68
N THR A 670 -4.23 -11.90 -17.76
CA THR A 670 -5.56 -11.29 -17.89
C THR A 670 -6.43 -11.92 -18.96
N SER A 671 -5.90 -12.88 -19.73
CA SER A 671 -6.67 -13.68 -20.69
C SER A 671 -7.79 -14.47 -20.00
N THR A 672 -8.94 -14.60 -20.67
CA THR A 672 -10.05 -15.45 -20.21
C THR A 672 -10.00 -16.88 -20.75
N LYS A 673 -9.16 -17.15 -21.77
CA LYS A 673 -9.03 -18.47 -22.39
C LYS A 673 -7.92 -19.30 -21.74
N ASN A 674 -6.71 -18.75 -21.71
CA ASN A 674 -5.50 -19.43 -21.22
C ASN A 674 -4.80 -18.52 -20.20
N ARG A 675 -5.40 -18.37 -19.02
CA ARG A 675 -4.89 -17.46 -17.97
C ARG A 675 -3.64 -18.05 -17.33
N ALA A 676 -2.50 -17.39 -17.48
CA ALA A 676 -1.29 -17.73 -16.74
C ALA A 676 -1.44 -17.38 -15.25
N ASP A 677 -0.75 -18.14 -14.38
CA ASP A 677 -0.74 -17.86 -12.95
C ASP A 677 0.27 -16.75 -12.62
N PHE A 678 -0.26 -15.58 -12.26
CA PHE A 678 0.57 -14.45 -11.82
C PHE A 678 1.37 -14.77 -10.55
N THR A 679 0.85 -15.66 -9.69
CA THR A 679 1.49 -15.97 -8.40
C THR A 679 2.75 -16.83 -8.55
N ALA A 680 2.92 -17.47 -9.71
CA ALA A 680 4.10 -18.26 -10.07
C ALA A 680 5.28 -17.40 -10.56
N LEU A 681 5.08 -16.10 -10.80
CA LEU A 681 6.17 -15.19 -11.10
C LEU A 681 7.13 -15.08 -9.90
N ASP A 682 8.36 -14.64 -10.21
CA ASP A 682 9.33 -14.17 -9.22
C ASP A 682 8.66 -13.30 -8.16
N ASN A 683 9.26 -13.27 -6.97
CA ASN A 683 8.71 -12.61 -5.78
C ASN A 683 8.67 -11.07 -5.92
N SER A 684 7.83 -10.56 -6.81
CA SER A 684 7.65 -9.16 -7.17
C SER A 684 6.17 -8.80 -7.15
N MET A 685 5.83 -7.73 -6.44
CA MET A 685 4.50 -7.15 -6.37
C MET A 685 4.55 -5.66 -6.71
N PRO A 686 4.65 -5.30 -8.01
CA PRO A 686 4.75 -3.90 -8.43
C PRO A 686 3.48 -3.10 -8.16
N HIS A 687 2.32 -3.75 -8.05
CA HIS A 687 1.01 -3.08 -7.96
C HIS A 687 0.86 -2.16 -6.74
N TYR A 688 1.64 -2.39 -5.68
CA TYR A 688 1.71 -1.51 -4.51
C TYR A 688 2.10 -0.07 -4.89
N TRP A 689 3.06 0.10 -5.80
CA TRP A 689 3.56 1.40 -6.26
C TRP A 689 2.72 2.02 -7.38
N ALA A 690 1.76 1.28 -7.95
CA ALA A 690 0.87 1.76 -9.02
C ALA A 690 -0.36 2.53 -8.51
N ARG A 691 -0.55 2.58 -7.18
CA ARG A 691 -1.72 3.20 -6.55
C ARG A 691 -1.73 4.72 -6.73
N SER A 692 -2.88 5.27 -7.11
CA SER A 692 -3.02 6.71 -7.39
C SER A 692 -2.98 7.60 -6.13
N ASN A 693 -3.29 7.07 -4.95
CA ASN A 693 -3.18 7.78 -3.65
C ASN A 693 -1.74 7.84 -3.10
N MET A 694 -0.75 7.33 -3.84
CA MET A 694 0.66 7.48 -3.50
C MET A 694 1.45 7.93 -4.74
N SER A 695 0.88 8.85 -5.52
CA SER A 695 1.50 9.31 -6.77
C SER A 695 2.67 10.27 -6.51
N VAL A 696 2.67 10.98 -5.38
CA VAL A 696 3.77 11.85 -4.97
C VAL A 696 4.74 11.15 -4.01
N PRO A 697 6.03 11.54 -3.98
CA PRO A 697 7.03 10.86 -3.16
C PRO A 697 6.76 10.91 -1.64
N SER A 698 6.22 12.02 -1.12
CA SER A 698 5.88 12.14 0.31
C SER A 698 4.83 11.13 0.75
N ASP A 699 3.76 10.94 -0.04
CA ASP A 699 2.72 9.94 0.24
C ASP A 699 3.29 8.52 0.27
N LYS A 700 4.28 8.21 -0.58
CA LYS A 700 5.00 6.93 -0.57
C LYS A 700 5.79 6.75 0.72
N ALA A 701 6.50 7.79 1.17
CA ALA A 701 7.27 7.76 2.41
C ALA A 701 6.37 7.56 3.63
N LEU A 702 5.22 8.26 3.69
CA LEU A 702 4.22 8.07 4.74
C LEU A 702 3.64 6.65 4.73
N ALA A 703 3.15 6.19 3.59
CA ALA A 703 2.57 4.86 3.47
C ALA A 703 3.59 3.75 3.81
N PHE A 704 4.86 3.95 3.46
CA PHE A 704 5.96 3.07 3.85
C PHE A 704 6.17 3.05 5.37
N GLY A 705 6.22 4.23 6.01
CA GLY A 705 6.36 4.38 7.46
C GLY A 705 5.23 3.67 8.22
N TYR A 706 3.98 3.90 7.81
CA TYR A 706 2.82 3.20 8.37
C TYR A 706 2.91 1.69 8.16
N THR A 707 3.00 1.26 6.90
CA THR A 707 2.86 -0.16 6.53
C THR A 707 3.97 -1.01 7.14
N PHE A 708 5.23 -0.59 7.00
CA PHE A 708 6.37 -1.45 7.27
C PHE A 708 7.13 -1.10 8.54
N LEU A 709 7.08 0.14 9.01
CA LEU A 709 7.81 0.55 10.22
C LEU A 709 6.90 0.74 11.44
N GLY A 710 5.58 0.80 11.25
CA GLY A 710 4.64 1.11 12.32
C GLY A 710 4.82 2.52 12.87
N MET A 711 5.29 3.45 12.04
CA MET A 711 5.66 4.82 12.41
C MET A 711 4.76 5.83 11.71
N ARG A 712 4.36 6.86 12.45
CA ARG A 712 3.52 7.96 11.95
C ARG A 712 4.39 9.16 11.61
N LEU A 713 4.73 9.33 10.34
CA LEU A 713 5.65 10.40 9.90
C LEU A 713 4.93 11.70 9.51
N ASP A 714 3.61 11.77 9.66
CA ASP A 714 2.79 12.86 9.13
C ASP A 714 3.16 14.22 9.72
N CYS A 715 3.40 14.28 11.03
CA CYS A 715 3.81 15.53 11.69
C CYS A 715 5.18 16.01 11.19
N ALA A 716 6.08 15.07 10.87
CA ALA A 716 7.42 15.36 10.36
C ALA A 716 7.38 16.05 8.99
N GLN A 717 6.27 16.03 8.26
CA GLN A 717 6.18 16.74 6.97
C GLN A 717 6.29 18.27 7.11
N CYS A 718 5.79 18.80 8.23
CA CYS A 718 5.60 20.24 8.40
C CYS A 718 6.50 20.81 9.50
N HIS A 719 6.79 20.04 10.55
CA HIS A 719 7.60 20.45 11.70
C HIS A 719 8.28 19.22 12.31
N LYS A 720 9.09 19.37 13.37
CA LYS A 720 9.61 18.19 14.07
C LYS A 720 8.47 17.38 14.69
N HIS A 721 8.52 16.06 14.55
CA HIS A 721 7.60 15.16 15.23
C HIS A 721 7.57 15.42 16.75
N PRO A 722 6.39 15.61 17.37
CA PRO A 722 6.28 15.97 18.80
C PRO A 722 6.71 14.86 19.76
N PHE A 723 6.61 13.61 19.32
CA PHE A 723 6.78 12.41 20.13
C PHE A 723 7.96 11.54 19.67
N ASP A 724 8.73 12.01 18.69
CA ASP A 724 9.84 11.26 18.12
C ASP A 724 10.99 12.19 17.68
N GLU A 725 12.12 11.61 17.28
CA GLU A 725 13.32 12.35 16.91
C GLU A 725 13.28 12.93 15.47
N TRP A 726 12.27 12.57 14.68
CA TRP A 726 12.20 12.92 13.26
C TRP A 726 11.93 14.42 13.03
N SER A 727 12.89 15.11 12.44
CA SER A 727 12.73 16.49 11.99
C SER A 727 12.07 16.58 10.61
N LYS A 728 11.71 17.80 10.21
CA LYS A 728 11.23 18.08 8.85
C LYS A 728 12.26 17.71 7.79
N GLN A 729 13.52 18.06 8.05
CA GLN A 729 14.62 17.74 7.15
C GLN A 729 14.85 16.23 7.02
N ASP A 730 14.70 15.47 8.12
CA ASP A 730 14.80 14.01 8.07
C ASP A 730 13.72 13.41 7.17
N PHE A 731 12.48 13.91 7.26
CA PHE A 731 11.39 13.45 6.40
C PHE A 731 11.64 13.79 4.92
N GLU A 732 12.13 15.00 4.62
CA GLU A 732 12.47 15.42 3.26
C GLU A 732 13.58 14.52 2.67
N LEU A 733 14.66 14.29 3.41
CA LEU A 733 15.76 13.42 2.98
C LEU A 733 15.37 11.93 2.93
N PHE A 734 14.44 11.47 3.77
CA PHE A 734 13.88 10.12 3.67
C PHE A 734 12.98 9.98 2.44
N THR A 735 12.26 11.04 2.06
CA THR A 735 11.41 11.08 0.87
C THR A 735 12.21 10.90 -0.42
N GLU A 736 13.49 11.28 -0.44
CA GLU A 736 14.38 11.14 -1.60
C GLU A 736 14.54 9.70 -2.08
N PHE A 737 14.41 8.70 -1.21
CA PHE A 737 14.43 7.29 -1.63
C PHE A 737 13.25 6.91 -2.55
N PHE A 738 12.15 7.66 -2.53
CA PHE A 738 10.91 7.34 -3.24
C PHE A 738 10.68 8.19 -4.50
N THR A 739 11.50 9.23 -4.74
CA THR A 739 11.33 10.19 -5.86
C THR A 739 11.47 9.54 -7.23
N ARG A 740 12.30 8.50 -7.31
CA ARG A 740 12.65 7.76 -8.53
C ARG A 740 11.69 6.61 -8.86
N ILE A 741 10.76 6.26 -7.97
CA ILE A 741 9.74 5.23 -8.22
C ILE A 741 8.64 5.83 -9.10
N LYS A 742 8.44 5.32 -10.32
CA LYS A 742 7.42 5.81 -11.25
C LYS A 742 6.44 4.72 -11.61
N PHE A 743 5.17 5.11 -11.79
CA PHE A 743 4.16 4.32 -12.48
C PHE A 743 3.76 5.03 -13.77
N GLY A 744 4.13 4.49 -14.92
CA GLY A 744 3.98 5.19 -16.19
C GLY A 744 4.51 4.42 -17.39
N VAL A 745 4.90 5.16 -18.44
CA VAL A 745 5.55 4.60 -19.61
C VAL A 745 7.03 5.00 -19.52
N PRO A 746 7.95 4.05 -19.35
CA PRO A 746 9.37 4.38 -19.28
C PRO A 746 9.89 4.90 -20.63
N PRO A 747 11.01 5.66 -20.65
CA PRO A 747 11.51 6.30 -21.87
C PRO A 747 11.78 5.35 -23.05
N ASP A 748 12.33 4.15 -22.80
CA ASP A 748 12.53 3.12 -23.83
C ASP A 748 11.23 2.61 -24.45
N ALA A 749 10.16 2.53 -23.66
CA ALA A 749 8.88 2.04 -24.13
C ALA A 749 8.04 3.11 -24.83
N ALA A 750 8.38 4.39 -24.74
CA ALA A 750 7.50 5.49 -25.15
C ALA A 750 6.95 5.33 -26.57
N VAL A 751 7.85 5.04 -27.51
CA VAL A 751 7.51 4.90 -28.94
C VAL A 751 6.66 3.64 -29.19
N LEU A 752 7.12 2.50 -28.69
CA LEU A 752 6.45 1.21 -28.87
C LEU A 752 5.08 1.17 -28.17
N HIS A 753 4.95 1.81 -27.00
CA HIS A 753 3.69 1.99 -26.29
C HIS A 753 2.71 2.84 -27.11
N GLU A 754 3.14 3.99 -27.64
CA GLU A 754 2.31 4.84 -28.49
C GLU A 754 1.83 4.09 -29.74
N GLN A 755 2.70 3.33 -30.39
CA GLN A 755 2.33 2.57 -31.58
C GLN A 755 1.40 1.42 -31.26
N SER A 756 1.68 0.65 -30.21
CA SER A 756 0.79 -0.42 -29.76
C SER A 756 -0.60 0.12 -29.46
N ARG A 757 -0.69 1.30 -28.83
CA ARG A 757 -1.96 2.02 -28.65
C ARG A 757 -2.63 2.38 -29.99
N ASN A 758 -1.89 2.94 -30.94
CA ASN A 758 -2.40 3.31 -32.26
C ASN A 758 -2.87 2.08 -33.05
N MET A 759 -2.16 0.95 -32.91
CA MET A 759 -2.46 -0.32 -33.55
C MET A 759 -3.78 -0.94 -33.06
N LEU A 760 -4.13 -0.68 -31.80
CA LEU A 760 -5.40 -1.15 -31.24
C LEU A 760 -6.60 -0.29 -31.65
N GLY A 761 -6.39 0.79 -32.42
CA GLY A 761 -7.46 1.73 -32.82
C GLY A 761 -8.05 2.49 -31.64
N VAL A 762 -7.26 2.66 -30.57
CA VAL A 762 -7.62 3.50 -29.42
C VAL A 762 -7.35 4.95 -29.81
N PRO A 763 -8.35 5.84 -29.83
CA PRO A 763 -8.18 7.15 -30.46
C PRO A 763 -7.30 8.06 -29.63
N VAL A 764 -6.29 8.67 -30.28
CA VAL A 764 -5.36 9.63 -29.66
C VAL A 764 -6.09 10.91 -29.22
N LYS A 765 -7.21 11.27 -29.88
CA LYS A 765 -7.98 12.51 -29.65
C LYS A 765 -9.35 12.31 -28.95
N LEU A 766 -9.71 11.11 -28.46
CA LEU A 766 -10.96 10.93 -27.70
C LEU A 766 -10.72 11.02 -26.19
N ASN A 767 -11.44 11.96 -25.58
CA ASN A 767 -11.23 12.45 -24.24
C ASN A 767 -11.94 11.62 -23.15
N THR A 768 -12.14 10.31 -23.33
CA THR A 768 -12.76 9.47 -22.29
C THR A 768 -11.91 8.24 -21.98
N ALA A 769 -11.19 8.32 -20.85
CA ALA A 769 -10.41 7.22 -20.27
C ALA A 769 -11.23 5.92 -20.11
N ALA A 770 -12.55 6.03 -19.96
CA ALA A 770 -13.49 4.91 -19.87
C ALA A 770 -13.54 4.05 -21.15
N LEU A 771 -13.67 4.66 -22.34
CA LEU A 771 -13.71 3.92 -23.61
C LEU A 771 -12.37 3.24 -23.92
N ARG A 772 -11.27 3.89 -23.53
CA ARG A 772 -9.92 3.31 -23.60
C ARG A 772 -9.83 2.05 -22.74
N ARG A 773 -10.23 2.14 -21.47
CA ARG A 773 -10.29 0.98 -20.56
C ARG A 773 -11.14 -0.16 -21.09
N GLN A 774 -12.33 0.14 -21.60
CA GLN A 774 -13.22 -0.90 -22.14
C GLN A 774 -12.58 -1.62 -23.34
N SER A 775 -11.86 -0.87 -24.20
CA SER A 775 -11.16 -1.45 -25.33
C SER A 775 -10.04 -2.38 -24.88
N TYR A 776 -9.19 -1.92 -23.94
CA TYR A 776 -8.11 -2.73 -23.38
C TYR A 776 -8.62 -3.97 -22.64
N LEU A 777 -9.68 -3.85 -21.84
CA LEU A 777 -10.31 -4.99 -21.16
C LEU A 777 -10.72 -6.08 -22.14
N ARG A 778 -11.34 -5.70 -23.28
CA ARG A 778 -11.73 -6.66 -24.33
C ARG A 778 -10.51 -7.33 -24.96
N ILE A 779 -9.50 -6.54 -25.34
CA ILE A 779 -8.31 -7.02 -26.06
C ILE A 779 -7.47 -7.94 -25.15
N ALA A 780 -7.25 -7.54 -23.91
CA ALA A 780 -6.52 -8.34 -22.94
C ALA A 780 -7.25 -9.65 -22.58
N ALA A 781 -8.59 -9.64 -22.52
CA ALA A 781 -9.39 -10.86 -22.32
C ALA A 781 -9.18 -11.89 -23.46
N GLU A 782 -8.93 -11.43 -24.69
CA GLU A 782 -8.57 -12.29 -25.83
C GLU A 782 -7.14 -12.86 -25.72
N GLY A 783 -6.36 -12.46 -24.71
CA GLY A 783 -4.94 -12.81 -24.54
C GLY A 783 -3.99 -11.98 -25.39
N ARG A 784 -4.47 -10.87 -25.98
CA ARG A 784 -3.67 -10.04 -26.87
C ARG A 784 -2.90 -8.96 -26.09
N PRO A 785 -1.64 -8.64 -26.47
CA PRO A 785 -0.87 -7.56 -25.86
C PRO A 785 -1.61 -6.22 -25.90
N ILE A 786 -1.60 -5.49 -24.78
CA ILE A 786 -1.99 -4.08 -24.71
C ILE A 786 -0.80 -3.24 -24.26
N PRO A 787 -0.76 -1.92 -24.54
CA PRO A 787 0.30 -1.04 -24.05
C PRO A 787 0.12 -0.81 -22.53
N TRP A 788 0.70 -1.70 -21.75
CA TRP A 788 0.66 -1.67 -20.28
C TRP A 788 1.55 -0.55 -19.75
N ARG A 789 1.09 0.14 -18.70
CA ARG A 789 1.97 0.95 -17.86
C ARG A 789 2.72 0.09 -16.85
N GLU A 790 3.78 0.69 -16.31
CA GLU A 790 4.82 -0.02 -15.61
C GLU A 790 5.25 0.70 -14.34
N VAL A 791 5.58 -0.07 -13.32
CA VAL A 791 6.39 0.40 -12.21
C VAL A 791 7.86 0.21 -12.57
N TYR A 792 8.60 1.31 -12.62
CA TYR A 792 10.02 1.33 -12.94
C TYR A 792 10.76 2.36 -12.08
N ILE A 793 12.09 2.26 -12.06
CA ILE A 793 12.97 3.18 -11.35
C ILE A 793 13.66 4.08 -12.37
N GLU A 794 13.42 5.39 -12.27
CA GLU A 794 14.14 6.38 -13.07
C GLU A 794 15.61 6.49 -12.61
N SER A 795 16.50 6.82 -13.55
CA SER A 795 17.84 7.26 -13.22
C SER A 795 17.82 8.57 -12.42
N ALA A 796 18.87 8.81 -11.63
CA ALA A 796 19.04 10.09 -10.97
C ALA A 796 19.10 11.24 -12.00
N LYS A 797 18.48 12.38 -11.68
CA LYS A 797 18.46 13.56 -12.56
C LYS A 797 19.64 14.50 -12.33
N THR A 798 20.30 14.37 -11.19
CA THR A 798 21.39 15.21 -10.72
C THR A 798 22.61 14.35 -10.39
N ASP A 799 23.79 14.92 -10.53
CA ASP A 799 25.07 14.24 -10.21
C ASP A 799 25.21 13.93 -8.71
N LYS A 800 24.42 14.59 -7.87
CA LYS A 800 24.35 14.39 -6.43
C LYS A 800 22.90 14.39 -5.97
N GLN A 801 22.49 13.36 -5.24
CA GLN A 801 21.16 13.24 -4.66
C GLN A 801 21.32 12.67 -3.26
N MET A 802 21.21 13.52 -2.23
CA MET A 802 21.36 13.11 -0.85
C MET A 802 20.03 12.59 -0.30
N ALA A 803 20.08 11.47 0.39
CA ALA A 803 18.96 10.90 1.14
C ALA A 803 19.41 10.51 2.55
N LYS A 804 18.48 10.32 3.48
CA LYS A 804 18.80 9.95 4.87
C LYS A 804 17.90 8.84 5.37
N LEU A 805 18.49 7.78 5.89
CA LEU A 805 17.75 6.72 6.57
C LEU A 805 17.25 7.26 7.92
N LEU A 806 16.06 6.85 8.37
CA LEU A 806 15.55 7.27 9.68
C LEU A 806 16.51 6.77 10.78
N GLY A 807 16.99 7.70 11.62
CA GLY A 807 17.99 7.43 12.66
C GLY A 807 19.40 7.11 12.13
N GLY A 808 19.61 7.23 10.81
CA GLY A 808 20.86 6.87 10.12
C GLY A 808 21.63 8.08 9.57
N GLN A 809 22.67 7.77 8.79
CA GLN A 809 23.50 8.78 8.13
C GLN A 809 22.90 9.23 6.78
N GLU A 810 23.32 10.41 6.32
CA GLU A 810 23.06 10.86 4.97
C GLU A 810 23.88 10.04 3.96
N ILE A 811 23.28 9.69 2.83
CA ILE A 811 23.83 8.83 1.79
C ILE A 811 23.58 9.48 0.43
N ASP A 812 24.59 9.53 -0.43
CA ASP A 812 24.42 9.93 -1.82
C ASP A 812 23.87 8.75 -2.64
N ILE A 813 22.61 8.87 -3.08
CA ILE A 813 21.90 7.84 -3.84
C ILE A 813 21.94 8.09 -5.35
N SER A 814 22.67 9.10 -5.83
CA SER A 814 22.79 9.45 -7.26
C SER A 814 23.29 8.27 -8.11
N GLN A 815 24.30 7.55 -7.61
CA GLN A 815 24.92 6.40 -8.29
C GLN A 815 24.19 5.08 -8.07
N THR A 816 23.17 5.06 -7.19
CA THR A 816 22.42 3.83 -6.91
C THR A 816 21.39 3.57 -8.00
N LYS A 817 21.37 2.36 -8.59
CA LYS A 817 20.37 2.00 -9.60
C LYS A 817 18.95 1.98 -9.03
N ASP A 818 18.78 1.37 -7.85
CA ASP A 818 17.51 1.36 -7.11
C ASP A 818 17.73 1.72 -5.62
N PRO A 819 17.43 2.97 -5.21
CA PRO A 819 17.59 3.41 -3.82
C PRO A 819 16.82 2.56 -2.80
N ARG A 820 15.76 1.86 -3.21
CA ARG A 820 14.94 1.02 -2.31
C ARG A 820 15.70 -0.20 -1.79
N GLN A 821 16.75 -0.65 -2.48
CA GLN A 821 17.59 -1.75 -2.00
C GLN A 821 18.31 -1.36 -0.70
N LEU A 822 18.71 -0.10 -0.57
CA LEU A 822 19.30 0.43 0.65
C LEU A 822 18.28 0.46 1.79
N LEU A 823 17.04 0.90 1.49
CA LEU A 823 15.94 0.87 2.46
C LEU A 823 15.65 -0.55 2.97
N MET A 824 15.52 -1.52 2.06
CA MET A 824 15.24 -2.91 2.45
C MET A 824 16.36 -3.50 3.30
N ARG A 825 17.62 -3.26 2.93
CA ARG A 825 18.77 -3.69 3.75
C ARG A 825 18.79 -3.03 5.12
N TRP A 826 18.49 -1.73 5.19
CA TRP A 826 18.40 -0.99 6.45
C TRP A 826 17.30 -1.57 7.36
N MET A 827 16.09 -1.78 6.84
CA MET A 827 14.96 -2.32 7.63
C MET A 827 15.27 -3.66 8.32
N LEU A 828 16.09 -4.49 7.68
CA LEU A 828 16.45 -5.81 8.22
C LEU A 828 17.58 -5.76 9.26
N ASN A 829 18.39 -4.69 9.27
CA ASN A 829 19.63 -4.64 10.06
C ASN A 829 19.68 -3.46 11.05
N GLU A 830 18.68 -2.58 11.06
CA GLU A 830 18.71 -1.41 11.93
C GLU A 830 18.47 -1.76 13.41
N PRO A 831 19.17 -1.09 14.36
CA PRO A 831 19.27 -1.54 15.74
C PRO A 831 17.94 -1.53 16.51
N ASN A 832 16.99 -0.69 16.10
CA ASN A 832 15.68 -0.60 16.72
C ASN A 832 14.71 -1.66 16.19
N HIS A 833 15.03 -2.38 15.11
CA HIS A 833 14.19 -3.41 14.50
C HIS A 833 12.71 -3.01 14.32
N TYR A 834 12.41 -1.75 13.97
CA TYR A 834 11.08 -1.21 13.67
C TYR A 834 10.30 -2.12 12.72
N PHE A 835 10.96 -2.67 11.69
CA PHE A 835 10.33 -3.59 10.75
C PHE A 835 9.72 -4.83 11.42
N ALA A 836 10.50 -5.51 12.26
CA ALA A 836 10.05 -6.68 12.99
C ALA A 836 9.08 -6.30 14.13
N LYS A 837 9.38 -5.23 14.89
CA LYS A 837 8.55 -4.72 15.98
C LYS A 837 7.14 -4.37 15.51
N ALA A 838 7.02 -3.66 14.39
CA ALA A 838 5.73 -3.25 13.86
C ALA A 838 4.86 -4.46 13.53
N PHE A 839 5.42 -5.48 12.89
CA PHE A 839 4.69 -6.69 12.56
C PHE A 839 4.33 -7.49 13.81
N VAL A 840 5.32 -7.79 14.67
CA VAL A 840 5.10 -8.53 15.93
C VAL A 840 4.04 -7.87 16.80
N ASN A 841 4.10 -6.56 16.96
CA ASN A 841 3.15 -5.81 17.77
C ASN A 841 1.73 -5.83 17.19
N ARG A 842 1.57 -5.78 15.86
CA ARG A 842 0.26 -5.95 15.19
C ARG A 842 -0.32 -7.35 15.38
N ILE A 843 0.51 -8.39 15.24
CA ILE A 843 0.06 -9.76 15.47
C ILE A 843 -0.33 -9.95 16.94
N TRP A 844 0.44 -9.41 17.88
CA TRP A 844 0.08 -9.40 19.30
C TRP A 844 -1.25 -8.67 19.55
N ALA A 845 -1.41 -7.45 19.02
CA ALA A 845 -2.63 -6.66 19.15
C ALA A 845 -3.85 -7.38 18.56
N HIS A 846 -3.69 -8.13 17.48
CA HIS A 846 -4.76 -8.98 16.94
C HIS A 846 -5.24 -10.01 17.96
N TYR A 847 -4.34 -10.66 18.71
CA TYR A 847 -4.69 -11.68 19.72
C TYR A 847 -5.14 -11.13 21.06
N PHE A 848 -4.69 -9.94 21.46
CA PHE A 848 -4.98 -9.34 22.77
C PHE A 848 -5.87 -8.10 22.74
N ASN A 849 -6.31 -7.66 21.56
CA ASN A 849 -7.05 -6.41 21.30
C ASN A 849 -6.27 -5.11 21.63
N VAL A 850 -5.14 -5.23 22.32
CA VAL A 850 -4.21 -4.15 22.65
C VAL A 850 -2.79 -4.61 22.34
N GLY A 851 -2.02 -3.76 21.66
CA GLY A 851 -0.61 -4.04 21.38
C GLY A 851 0.26 -3.95 22.63
N ILE A 852 1.46 -4.53 22.58
CA ILE A 852 2.48 -4.28 23.60
C ILE A 852 2.84 -2.79 23.59
N ILE A 853 2.88 -2.20 22.38
CA ILE A 853 2.79 -0.77 22.12
C ILE A 853 1.38 -0.50 21.58
N ASN A 854 0.67 0.47 22.14
CA ASN A 854 -0.69 0.79 21.72
C ASN A 854 -0.85 2.31 21.53
N PRO A 855 -1.37 2.81 20.39
CA PRO A 855 -1.86 2.06 19.22
C PRO A 855 -0.80 1.19 18.52
N PRO A 856 -1.19 0.11 17.81
CA PRO A 856 -0.24 -0.85 17.25
C PRO A 856 0.71 -0.30 16.18
N ASP A 857 0.35 0.83 15.57
CA ASP A 857 1.06 1.55 14.49
C ASP A 857 1.59 2.92 14.93
N ASP A 858 1.85 3.07 16.22
CA ASP A 858 2.41 4.29 16.81
C ASP A 858 3.71 3.98 17.57
N LEU A 859 4.68 3.38 16.87
CA LEU A 859 6.01 3.10 17.40
C LEU A 859 6.82 4.40 17.39
N ASN A 860 6.94 5.02 18.57
CA ASN A 860 7.77 6.20 18.79
C ASN A 860 8.41 6.16 20.19
N GLN A 861 9.44 6.98 20.41
CA GLN A 861 10.20 7.00 21.67
C GLN A 861 9.37 7.44 22.89
N ALA A 862 8.33 8.26 22.67
CA ALA A 862 7.38 8.67 23.71
C ALA A 862 6.21 7.68 23.88
N ASN A 863 6.14 6.58 23.13
CA ASN A 863 5.13 5.53 23.30
C ASN A 863 5.81 4.16 23.54
N PRO A 864 6.49 4.02 24.69
CA PRO A 864 7.26 2.83 24.98
C PRO A 864 6.37 1.58 25.17
N PRO A 865 6.88 0.37 24.92
CA PRO A 865 6.16 -0.86 25.15
C PRO A 865 5.82 -1.05 26.63
N SER A 866 4.57 -1.44 26.92
CA SER A 866 4.10 -1.84 28.26
C SER A 866 4.96 -2.93 28.89
N ASN A 867 5.48 -3.84 28.05
CA ASN A 867 6.44 -4.87 28.42
C ASN A 867 7.55 -4.99 27.37
N LYS A 868 8.62 -4.19 27.53
CA LYS A 868 9.77 -4.18 26.60
C LYS A 868 10.41 -5.56 26.43
N ALA A 869 10.63 -6.27 27.53
CA ALA A 869 11.32 -7.57 27.50
C ALA A 869 10.53 -8.62 26.69
N LEU A 870 9.20 -8.63 26.83
CA LEU A 870 8.33 -9.48 26.01
C LEU A 870 8.43 -9.14 24.52
N LEU A 871 8.37 -7.84 24.17
CA LEU A 871 8.46 -7.41 22.77
C LEU A 871 9.82 -7.77 22.18
N ASP A 872 10.92 -7.52 22.90
CA ASP A 872 12.27 -7.85 22.46
C ASP A 872 12.42 -9.37 22.21
N TYR A 873 11.90 -10.22 23.11
CA TYR A 873 11.90 -11.68 22.96
C TYR A 873 11.16 -12.13 21.70
N LEU A 874 9.94 -11.63 21.49
CA LEU A 874 9.15 -11.99 20.31
C LEU A 874 9.78 -11.50 19.01
N VAL A 875 10.38 -10.31 19.02
CA VAL A 875 11.08 -9.72 17.86
C VAL A 875 12.31 -10.54 17.50
N GLN A 876 13.14 -10.88 18.47
CA GLN A 876 14.34 -11.68 18.21
C GLN A 876 13.97 -13.06 17.68
N GLY A 877 13.02 -13.75 18.33
CA GLY A 877 12.56 -15.05 17.85
C GLY A 877 11.92 -14.99 16.46
N PHE A 878 11.21 -13.90 16.13
CA PHE A 878 10.64 -13.71 14.79
C PHE A 878 11.74 -13.56 13.74
N ILE A 879 12.79 -12.77 14.03
CA ILE A 879 13.95 -12.63 13.15
C ILE A 879 14.69 -13.97 13.00
N ASP A 880 14.98 -14.65 14.10
CA ASP A 880 15.71 -15.93 14.12
C ASP A 880 14.96 -17.05 13.37
N SER A 881 13.62 -17.00 13.39
CA SER A 881 12.77 -17.93 12.63
C SER A 881 12.75 -17.69 11.12
N GLY A 882 13.45 -16.66 10.62
CA GLY A 882 13.36 -16.22 9.23
C GLY A 882 12.04 -15.51 8.93
N TYR A 883 11.55 -14.72 9.89
CA TYR A 883 10.30 -13.98 9.82
C TYR A 883 9.07 -14.90 9.56
N ASP A 884 9.05 -16.08 10.18
CA ASP A 884 7.98 -17.08 10.05
C ASP A 884 6.70 -16.63 10.78
N MET A 885 5.66 -16.34 10.02
CA MET A 885 4.36 -15.93 10.57
C MET A 885 3.72 -17.03 11.42
N LYS A 886 3.73 -18.28 10.96
CA LYS A 886 3.16 -19.42 11.70
C LYS A 886 3.91 -19.65 13.01
N TRP A 887 5.23 -19.48 13.05
CA TRP A 887 6.00 -19.49 14.30
C TRP A 887 5.47 -18.46 15.28
N LEU A 888 5.26 -17.22 14.85
CA LEU A 888 4.78 -16.16 15.74
C LEU A 888 3.37 -16.43 16.28
N HIS A 889 2.43 -16.84 15.41
CA HIS A 889 1.08 -17.23 15.84
C HIS A 889 1.10 -18.38 16.83
N ARG A 890 1.91 -19.42 16.57
CA ARG A 890 2.09 -20.58 17.44
C ARG A 890 2.66 -20.18 18.81
N THR A 891 3.70 -19.36 18.82
CA THR A 891 4.37 -18.90 20.06
C THR A 891 3.40 -18.12 20.95
N ILE A 892 2.58 -17.24 20.36
CA ILE A 892 1.59 -16.47 21.11
C ILE A 892 0.46 -17.37 21.64
N THR A 893 -0.15 -18.19 20.79
CA THR A 893 -1.36 -18.96 21.14
C THR A 893 -1.10 -20.14 22.07
N ASN A 894 0.12 -20.69 22.07
CA ASN A 894 0.52 -21.71 23.05
C ASN A 894 0.82 -21.14 24.44
N SER A 895 0.96 -19.81 24.59
CA SER A 895 1.22 -19.20 25.90
C SER A 895 0.04 -19.38 26.86
N ARG A 896 0.32 -19.60 28.15
CA ARG A 896 -0.69 -19.53 29.21
C ARG A 896 -1.41 -18.17 29.20
N THR A 897 -0.69 -17.11 28.87
CA THR A 897 -1.17 -15.72 28.79
C THR A 897 -2.32 -15.57 27.80
N TYR A 898 -2.20 -16.13 26.58
CA TYR A 898 -3.29 -16.13 25.61
C TYR A 898 -4.50 -16.95 26.10
N GLN A 899 -4.22 -18.02 26.86
CA GLN A 899 -5.23 -18.96 27.36
C GLN A 899 -5.84 -18.55 28.70
N LEU A 900 -5.66 -17.30 29.13
CA LEU A 900 -6.30 -16.78 30.34
C LEU A 900 -7.82 -16.63 30.14
N SER A 901 -8.58 -16.85 31.21
CA SER A 901 -10.01 -16.53 31.25
C SER A 901 -10.21 -15.01 31.20
N TRP A 902 -11.32 -14.58 30.62
CA TRP A 902 -11.74 -13.20 30.62
C TRP A 902 -12.28 -12.73 31.98
N ARG A 903 -12.59 -13.67 32.89
CA ARG A 903 -13.11 -13.36 34.22
C ARG A 903 -11.99 -12.78 35.09
N PRO A 904 -12.09 -11.51 35.52
CA PRO A 904 -11.02 -10.87 36.26
C PRO A 904 -10.98 -11.32 37.73
N THR A 905 -9.78 -11.27 38.33
CA THR A 905 -9.55 -11.29 39.77
C THR A 905 -9.73 -9.89 40.37
N PRO A 906 -9.85 -9.74 41.70
CA PRO A 906 -9.92 -8.42 42.34
C PRO A 906 -8.73 -7.51 41.99
N THR A 907 -7.53 -8.07 41.84
CA THR A 907 -6.31 -7.30 41.57
C THR A 907 -6.14 -6.88 40.11
N ASN A 908 -6.80 -7.57 39.17
CA ASN A 908 -6.59 -7.35 37.74
C ASN A 908 -7.79 -6.71 37.02
N ARG A 909 -8.91 -6.47 37.71
CA ARG A 909 -10.15 -5.90 37.14
C ARG A 909 -9.96 -4.59 36.38
N LYS A 910 -8.96 -3.78 36.77
CA LYS A 910 -8.66 -2.48 36.14
C LYS A 910 -7.49 -2.54 35.14
N ASP A 911 -6.85 -3.69 34.98
CA ASP A 911 -5.77 -3.84 34.02
C ASP A 911 -6.33 -3.91 32.61
N THR A 912 -5.85 -3.04 31.74
CA THR A 912 -6.27 -2.97 30.33
C THR A 912 -5.10 -3.14 29.36
N ARG A 913 -3.87 -3.27 29.86
CA ARG A 913 -2.65 -3.21 29.03
C ARG A 913 -1.57 -4.22 29.37
N ASN A 914 -1.62 -4.87 30.54
CA ASN A 914 -0.54 -5.76 31.01
C ASN A 914 -0.86 -7.25 30.83
N PHE A 915 -1.93 -7.59 30.09
CA PHE A 915 -2.26 -8.95 29.68
C PHE A 915 -2.54 -9.91 30.86
N SER A 916 -3.10 -9.38 31.96
CA SER A 916 -3.44 -10.17 33.15
C SER A 916 -4.67 -11.08 33.00
N HIS A 917 -5.46 -10.89 31.95
CA HIS A 917 -6.64 -11.67 31.62
C HIS A 917 -6.99 -11.45 30.14
N ALA A 918 -7.87 -12.29 29.58
CA ALA A 918 -8.38 -12.05 28.23
C ALA A 918 -9.37 -10.88 28.22
N VAL A 919 -9.16 -9.91 27.34
CA VAL A 919 -10.11 -8.81 27.16
C VAL A 919 -11.13 -9.23 26.11
N LEU A 920 -12.42 -9.15 26.46
CA LEU A 920 -13.51 -9.41 25.52
C LEU A 920 -13.40 -8.45 24.34
N ARG A 921 -13.31 -8.99 23.12
CA ARG A 921 -13.26 -8.19 21.90
C ARG A 921 -14.41 -8.52 20.97
N ARG A 922 -14.76 -7.59 20.09
CA ARG A 922 -15.79 -7.86 19.08
C ARG A 922 -15.21 -8.65 17.92
N LEU A 923 -16.09 -9.42 17.27
CA LEU A 923 -15.75 -10.07 16.02
C LEU A 923 -15.55 -9.01 14.93
N PRO A 924 -14.43 -9.06 14.17
CA PRO A 924 -14.26 -8.22 12.99
C PRO A 924 -15.38 -8.43 11.98
N ALA A 925 -15.68 -7.42 11.15
CA ALA A 925 -16.79 -7.44 10.19
C ALA A 925 -16.97 -8.76 9.42
N GLU A 926 -15.90 -9.25 8.82
CA GLU A 926 -15.94 -10.45 7.99
C GLU A 926 -16.24 -11.70 8.83
N VAL A 927 -15.67 -11.77 10.03
CA VAL A 927 -15.84 -12.89 10.97
C VAL A 927 -17.24 -12.87 11.59
N ALA A 928 -17.78 -11.68 11.92
CA ALA A 928 -19.13 -11.53 12.45
C ALA A 928 -20.19 -12.03 11.46
N ILE A 929 -20.09 -11.59 10.19
CA ILE A 929 -21.04 -12.00 9.15
C ILE A 929 -20.88 -13.48 8.81
N ASP A 930 -19.64 -13.97 8.69
CA ASP A 930 -19.40 -15.41 8.46
C ASP A 930 -19.89 -16.27 9.63
N ALA A 931 -19.77 -15.81 10.88
CA ALA A 931 -20.30 -16.51 12.05
C ALA A 931 -21.83 -16.62 12.00
N ILE A 932 -22.54 -15.56 11.59
CA ILE A 932 -24.00 -15.60 11.38
C ILE A 932 -24.35 -16.59 10.28
N LEU A 933 -23.64 -16.52 9.14
CA LEU A 933 -23.83 -17.41 8.00
C LEU A 933 -23.59 -18.87 8.39
N GLN A 934 -22.55 -19.14 9.19
CA GLN A 934 -22.22 -20.48 9.64
C GLN A 934 -23.25 -21.00 10.65
N ALA A 935 -23.59 -20.21 11.68
CA ALA A 935 -24.49 -20.62 12.76
C ALA A 935 -25.90 -20.99 12.27
N THR A 936 -26.35 -20.36 11.18
CA THR A 936 -27.71 -20.56 10.62
C THR A 936 -27.73 -21.50 9.40
N ALA A 937 -26.57 -21.93 8.89
CA ALA A 937 -26.47 -22.84 7.75
C ALA A 937 -26.83 -24.29 8.10
N SER A 938 -27.26 -25.05 7.09
CA SER A 938 -27.38 -26.51 7.13
C SER A 938 -26.09 -27.19 7.62
N GLN A 939 -26.17 -28.41 8.14
CA GLN A 939 -24.97 -29.14 8.61
C GLN A 939 -23.94 -29.32 7.49
N GLU A 940 -24.39 -29.64 6.27
CA GLU A 940 -23.53 -29.79 5.11
C GLU A 940 -22.81 -28.47 4.77
N THR A 941 -23.56 -27.37 4.65
CA THR A 941 -22.99 -26.06 4.31
C THR A 941 -22.05 -25.56 5.42
N MET A 942 -22.39 -25.78 6.70
CA MET A 942 -21.51 -25.44 7.83
C MET A 942 -20.16 -26.14 7.73
N ASN A 943 -20.15 -27.45 7.45
CA ASN A 943 -18.92 -28.23 7.28
C ASN A 943 -18.13 -27.79 6.04
N GLN A 944 -18.80 -27.40 4.96
CA GLN A 944 -18.15 -26.79 3.81
C GLN A 944 -17.46 -25.47 4.16
N LEU A 945 -18.11 -24.56 4.90
CA LEU A 945 -17.55 -23.25 5.27
C LEU A 945 -16.29 -23.32 6.15
N VAL A 946 -16.06 -24.45 6.83
CA VAL A 946 -14.83 -24.70 7.60
C VAL A 946 -13.63 -24.94 6.69
N SER A 947 -13.84 -25.60 5.56
CA SER A 947 -12.78 -26.01 4.62
C SER A 947 -12.71 -25.17 3.34
N GLN A 948 -13.82 -24.52 2.96
CA GLN A 948 -13.98 -23.73 1.74
C GLN A 948 -14.17 -22.24 2.09
N THR A 949 -13.26 -21.42 1.57
CA THR A 949 -13.20 -19.98 1.91
C THR A 949 -13.82 -19.07 0.85
N ASP A 950 -14.07 -19.58 -0.35
CA ASP A 950 -14.59 -18.83 -1.51
C ASP A 950 -16.01 -18.29 -1.29
N ARG A 951 -16.83 -19.03 -0.53
CA ARG A 951 -18.19 -18.63 -0.15
C ARG A 951 -18.26 -17.69 1.05
N ARG A 952 -17.10 -17.34 1.63
CA ARG A 952 -16.98 -16.58 2.87
C ARG A 952 -16.63 -15.12 2.64
N LYS A 953 -17.14 -14.25 3.52
CA LYS A 953 -16.84 -12.81 3.48
C LYS A 953 -15.38 -12.50 3.78
N ILE A 954 -14.67 -13.36 4.53
CA ILE A 954 -13.21 -13.21 4.75
C ILE A 954 -12.39 -13.22 3.45
N SER A 955 -12.89 -13.84 2.38
CA SER A 955 -12.23 -13.85 1.06
C SER A 955 -12.70 -12.72 0.13
N GLN A 956 -13.65 -11.90 0.57
CA GLN A 956 -14.21 -10.82 -0.26
C GLN A 956 -13.35 -9.55 -0.15
N HIS A 957 -12.86 -9.09 -1.29
CA HIS A 957 -12.06 -7.90 -1.41
C HIS A 957 -12.85 -6.76 -2.07
N PRO A 958 -12.70 -5.51 -1.62
CA PRO A 958 -13.39 -4.38 -2.23
C PRO A 958 -12.95 -4.19 -3.68
N LEU A 959 -13.91 -4.19 -4.60
CA LEU A 959 -13.69 -4.01 -6.04
C LEU A 959 -13.72 -2.53 -6.48
N SER A 960 -13.97 -1.60 -5.55
CA SER A 960 -14.07 -0.15 -5.75
C SER A 960 -13.96 0.59 -4.41
N PHE A 961 -13.66 1.90 -4.45
CA PHE A 961 -13.69 2.80 -3.29
C PHE A 961 -15.11 3.22 -2.87
N GLN A 962 -16.09 3.05 -3.76
CA GLN A 962 -17.46 3.48 -3.49
C GLN A 962 -18.10 2.58 -2.43
N ALA A 963 -18.60 3.18 -1.35
CA ALA A 963 -19.30 2.45 -0.28
C ALA A 963 -20.41 1.52 -0.80
N ARG A 964 -21.13 1.93 -1.86
CA ARG A 964 -22.18 1.10 -2.49
C ARG A 964 -21.67 -0.19 -3.17
N ALA A 965 -20.37 -0.30 -3.40
CA ALA A 965 -19.75 -1.47 -4.02
C ALA A 965 -19.19 -2.46 -2.99
N ILE A 966 -19.20 -2.09 -1.71
CA ILE A 966 -18.91 -2.99 -0.60
C ILE A 966 -20.26 -3.43 -0.04
N ASP A 967 -20.30 -4.70 0.35
CA ASP A 967 -21.43 -5.28 1.06
C ASP A 967 -21.82 -4.39 2.26
N PHE A 968 -23.09 -4.00 2.33
CA PHE A 968 -23.59 -3.11 3.37
C PHE A 968 -23.32 -3.67 4.77
N SER A 969 -23.46 -4.99 4.94
CA SER A 969 -23.17 -5.68 6.20
C SER A 969 -21.71 -5.46 6.63
N LEU A 970 -20.75 -5.59 5.71
CA LEU A 970 -19.33 -5.40 6.02
C LEU A 970 -19.00 -3.96 6.41
N LEU A 971 -19.67 -2.97 5.82
CA LEU A 971 -19.51 -1.57 6.20
C LEU A 971 -20.08 -1.29 7.59
N VAL A 972 -21.26 -1.82 7.91
CA VAL A 972 -21.91 -1.67 9.23
C VAL A 972 -20.98 -2.17 10.34
N PHE A 973 -20.30 -3.29 10.12
CA PHE A 973 -19.36 -3.87 11.07
C PHE A 973 -17.91 -3.35 10.96
N GLY A 974 -17.67 -2.31 10.16
CA GLY A 974 -16.40 -1.57 10.19
C GLY A 974 -15.26 -2.14 9.33
N LYS A 975 -15.57 -2.86 8.25
CA LYS A 975 -14.55 -3.29 7.25
C LYS A 975 -13.84 -2.05 6.65
N PRO A 976 -12.49 -2.02 6.63
CA PRO A 976 -11.76 -0.89 6.06
C PRO A 976 -11.96 -0.81 4.54
N LEU A 977 -12.03 0.41 4.03
CA LEU A 977 -12.05 0.67 2.59
C LEU A 977 -10.67 0.50 1.95
N ARG A 978 -9.60 0.46 2.76
CA ARG A 978 -8.18 0.43 2.34
C ARG A 978 -7.81 1.73 1.61
N THR A 979 -8.26 2.84 2.17
CA THR A 979 -8.01 4.20 1.70
C THR A 979 -6.72 4.78 2.24
N THR A 980 -6.33 4.30 3.40
CA THR A 980 -5.06 4.58 4.06
C THR A 980 -4.36 3.26 4.37
N ASN A 981 -3.09 3.34 4.75
CA ASN A 981 -2.35 2.20 5.30
C ASN A 981 -2.34 2.24 6.85
N CYS A 982 -3.20 3.06 7.47
CA CYS A 982 -3.34 3.17 8.93
C CYS A 982 -4.10 1.97 9.49
N ASP A 983 -3.64 1.42 10.62
CA ASP A 983 -4.38 0.36 11.33
C ASP A 983 -5.72 0.88 11.89
N CYS A 984 -5.81 2.20 12.11
CA CYS A 984 -7.00 2.90 12.57
C CYS A 984 -8.18 2.93 11.58
N GLU A 985 -7.97 2.59 10.30
CA GLU A 985 -9.08 2.61 9.31
C GLU A 985 -10.12 1.53 9.63
N ARG A 986 -9.70 0.39 10.19
CA ARG A 986 -10.61 -0.66 10.63
C ARG A 986 -11.27 -0.23 11.94
N GLN A 987 -12.60 -0.22 11.96
CA GLN A 987 -13.40 0.19 13.12
C GLN A 987 -13.97 -1.07 13.79
N ASN A 988 -13.67 -1.30 15.06
CA ASN A 988 -14.17 -2.43 15.84
C ASN A 988 -15.13 -1.99 16.99
N GLU A 989 -15.39 -0.69 17.06
CA GLU A 989 -16.07 0.02 18.13
C GLU A 989 -17.59 -0.15 18.03
N PRO A 990 -18.32 -0.16 19.17
CA PRO A 990 -19.76 -0.36 19.17
C PRO A 990 -20.52 0.76 18.50
N THR A 991 -21.39 0.39 17.56
CA THR A 991 -22.33 1.32 16.95
C THR A 991 -23.75 0.80 17.11
N LEU A 992 -24.70 1.73 17.24
CA LEU A 992 -26.14 1.41 17.27
C LEU A 992 -26.58 0.70 15.99
N LEU A 993 -25.98 1.05 14.85
CA LEU A 993 -26.32 0.49 13.54
C LEU A 993 -26.06 -1.02 13.48
N GLN A 994 -24.98 -1.50 14.10
CA GLN A 994 -24.69 -2.94 14.20
C GLN A 994 -25.80 -3.70 14.93
N SER A 995 -26.24 -3.18 16.08
CA SER A 995 -27.33 -3.78 16.86
C SER A 995 -28.66 -3.76 16.11
N LEU A 996 -28.95 -2.70 15.34
CA LEU A 996 -30.15 -2.63 14.51
C LEU A 996 -30.09 -3.63 13.35
N TYR A 997 -28.92 -3.82 12.75
CA TYR A 997 -28.71 -4.78 11.66
C TYR A 997 -29.04 -6.21 12.10
N VAL A 998 -28.48 -6.68 13.21
CA VAL A 998 -28.68 -8.07 13.69
C VAL A 998 -30.13 -8.34 14.14
N ARG A 999 -30.90 -7.30 14.47
CA ARG A 999 -32.29 -7.48 14.92
C ARG A 999 -33.32 -7.47 13.81
N ASN A 1000 -33.17 -6.54 12.86
CA ASN A 1000 -34.26 -6.13 11.98
C ASN A 1000 -33.89 -6.12 10.48
N ASP A 1001 -32.62 -6.30 10.12
CA ASP A 1001 -32.22 -6.24 8.71
C ASP A 1001 -32.80 -7.43 7.91
N GLU A 1002 -33.29 -7.14 6.71
CA GLU A 1002 -33.95 -8.14 5.87
C GLU A 1002 -32.98 -9.25 5.42
N GLU A 1003 -31.71 -8.92 5.16
CA GLU A 1003 -30.67 -9.91 4.81
C GLU A 1003 -30.37 -10.81 6.00
N MET A 1004 -30.25 -10.23 7.21
CA MET A 1004 -30.03 -11.01 8.43
C MET A 1004 -31.21 -11.97 8.71
N LEU A 1005 -32.45 -11.49 8.65
CA LEU A 1005 -33.63 -12.31 8.92
C LEU A 1005 -33.82 -13.42 7.86
N LYS A 1006 -33.41 -13.17 6.61
CA LYS A 1006 -33.37 -14.21 5.56
C LYS A 1006 -32.40 -15.34 5.89
N ASN A 1007 -31.30 -15.08 6.60
CA ASN A 1007 -30.35 -16.13 6.99
C ASN A 1007 -30.98 -17.16 7.94
N LEU A 1008 -31.99 -16.79 8.73
CA LEU A 1008 -32.73 -17.70 9.61
C LEU A 1008 -33.76 -18.57 8.88
N THR A 1009 -34.24 -18.12 7.71
CA THR A 1009 -35.36 -18.73 6.98
C THR A 1009 -34.99 -19.27 5.59
N ARG A 1010 -33.70 -19.26 5.25
CA ARG A 1010 -33.19 -19.75 3.96
C ARG A 1010 -33.42 -21.25 3.73
N ALA A 1011 -33.53 -21.61 2.46
CA ALA A 1011 -33.79 -23.00 2.04
C ALA A 1011 -32.65 -23.96 2.41
N ASP A 1012 -31.41 -23.49 2.47
CA ASP A 1012 -30.21 -24.24 2.90
C ASP A 1012 -29.87 -24.00 4.38
N GLY A 1013 -30.85 -23.62 5.21
CA GLY A 1013 -30.68 -23.33 6.63
C GLY A 1013 -30.90 -24.56 7.51
N TRP A 1014 -30.27 -24.57 8.69
CA TRP A 1014 -30.41 -25.67 9.67
C TRP A 1014 -31.88 -25.93 10.06
N LEU A 1015 -32.68 -24.87 10.22
CA LEU A 1015 -34.09 -25.01 10.59
C LEU A 1015 -34.94 -25.69 9.51
N THR A 1016 -34.49 -25.68 8.26
CA THR A 1016 -35.17 -26.33 7.13
C THR A 1016 -34.85 -27.83 7.06
N GLU A 1017 -33.74 -28.27 7.68
CA GLU A 1017 -33.40 -29.70 7.82
C GLU A 1017 -34.26 -30.41 8.87
N LEU A 1018 -34.91 -29.66 9.75
CA LEU A 1018 -35.75 -30.19 10.81
C LEU A 1018 -37.06 -30.73 10.23
N LYS A 1019 -37.35 -32.02 10.46
CA LYS A 1019 -38.63 -32.62 10.11
C LYS A 1019 -39.73 -32.14 11.07
N THR A 1020 -40.93 -31.86 10.56
CA THR A 1020 -42.09 -31.32 11.29
C THR A 1020 -42.80 -32.33 12.20
N GLU A 1021 -42.15 -33.41 12.63
CA GLU A 1021 -42.74 -34.45 13.48
C GLU A 1021 -42.74 -34.06 14.97
N LYS A 1022 -43.60 -34.71 15.77
CA LYS A 1022 -43.62 -34.54 17.23
C LYS A 1022 -42.36 -35.13 17.85
N LEU A 1023 -41.41 -34.26 18.19
CA LEU A 1023 -40.12 -34.63 18.80
C LEU A 1023 -40.27 -34.98 20.29
N LYS A 1024 -39.57 -36.04 20.72
CA LYS A 1024 -39.46 -36.44 22.13
C LYS A 1024 -38.68 -35.38 22.93
N PRO A 1025 -38.88 -35.28 24.26
CA PRO A 1025 -38.14 -34.32 25.10
C PRO A 1025 -36.61 -34.43 24.99
N SER A 1026 -36.07 -35.64 24.82
CA SER A 1026 -34.64 -35.87 24.61
C SER A 1026 -34.13 -35.29 23.28
N GLU A 1027 -34.96 -35.32 22.23
CA GLU A 1027 -34.64 -34.79 20.91
C GLU A 1027 -34.71 -33.26 20.93
N GLN A 1028 -35.71 -32.68 21.60
CA GLN A 1028 -35.78 -31.22 21.82
C GLN A 1028 -34.55 -30.72 22.60
N LYS A 1029 -34.14 -31.44 23.65
CA LYS A 1029 -32.91 -31.14 24.41
C LYS A 1029 -31.66 -31.18 23.51
N ALA A 1030 -31.58 -32.14 22.59
CA ALA A 1030 -30.48 -32.23 21.64
C ALA A 1030 -30.46 -31.04 20.66
N LEU A 1031 -31.63 -30.61 20.16
CA LEU A 1031 -31.75 -29.43 19.29
C LEU A 1031 -31.40 -28.13 19.99
N VAL A 1032 -31.85 -27.93 21.24
CA VAL A 1032 -31.42 -26.78 22.05
C VAL A 1032 -29.90 -26.80 22.22
N THR A 1033 -29.32 -27.95 22.60
CA THR A 1033 -27.86 -28.09 22.73
C THR A 1033 -27.14 -27.72 21.43
N GLU A 1034 -27.68 -28.19 20.31
CA GLU A 1034 -27.13 -27.91 18.99
C GLU A 1034 -27.16 -26.41 18.66
N ALA A 1035 -28.26 -25.70 18.95
CA ALA A 1035 -28.37 -24.25 18.76
C ALA A 1035 -27.27 -23.47 19.52
N TYR A 1036 -26.99 -23.86 20.77
CA TYR A 1036 -25.94 -23.25 21.59
C TYR A 1036 -24.53 -23.54 21.05
N LEU A 1037 -24.26 -24.77 20.61
CA LEU A 1037 -22.96 -25.11 20.03
C LEU A 1037 -22.69 -24.37 18.71
N ARG A 1038 -23.72 -24.18 17.87
CA ARG A 1038 -23.62 -23.47 16.60
C ARG A 1038 -23.35 -21.97 16.75
N THR A 1039 -23.84 -21.38 17.84
CA THR A 1039 -23.79 -19.93 18.07
C THR A 1039 -22.68 -19.55 19.05
N LEU A 1040 -22.79 -20.04 20.28
CA LEU A 1040 -21.94 -19.67 21.42
C LEU A 1040 -20.75 -20.63 21.60
N SER A 1041 -20.70 -21.73 20.85
CA SER A 1041 -19.62 -22.73 20.89
C SER A 1041 -19.44 -23.44 22.24
N ARG A 1042 -20.49 -23.47 23.07
CA ARG A 1042 -20.51 -24.16 24.37
C ARG A 1042 -21.84 -24.87 24.60
N PHE A 1043 -21.89 -25.72 25.63
CA PHE A 1043 -23.15 -26.28 26.09
C PHE A 1043 -23.99 -25.21 26.82
N PRO A 1044 -25.33 -25.27 26.73
CA PRO A 1044 -26.20 -24.41 27.54
C PRO A 1044 -26.06 -24.74 29.02
N GLU A 1045 -26.09 -23.72 29.87
CA GLU A 1045 -26.22 -23.86 31.30
C GLU A 1045 -27.57 -24.52 31.68
N ALA A 1046 -27.68 -25.00 32.92
CA ALA A 1046 -28.89 -25.67 33.38
C ALA A 1046 -30.14 -24.76 33.32
N THR A 1047 -29.97 -23.47 33.63
CA THR A 1047 -31.00 -22.43 33.53
C THR A 1047 -31.37 -22.14 32.09
N GLU A 1048 -30.39 -21.89 31.24
CA GLU A 1048 -30.53 -21.66 29.79
C GLU A 1048 -31.26 -22.82 29.09
N MET A 1049 -30.90 -24.06 29.41
CA MET A 1049 -31.56 -25.25 28.88
C MET A 1049 -33.03 -25.32 29.32
N LYS A 1050 -33.30 -25.04 30.59
CA LYS A 1050 -34.67 -25.05 31.14
C LYS A 1050 -35.53 -23.98 30.47
N GLU A 1051 -35.03 -22.76 30.36
CA GLU A 1051 -35.74 -21.63 29.75
C GLU A 1051 -35.99 -21.85 28.26
N SER A 1052 -35.00 -22.36 27.53
CA SER A 1052 -35.13 -22.71 26.12
C SER A 1052 -36.23 -23.76 25.89
N LEU A 1053 -36.23 -24.84 26.67
CA LEU A 1053 -37.26 -25.88 26.57
C LEU A 1053 -38.66 -25.36 26.95
N GLN A 1054 -38.74 -24.47 27.94
CA GLN A 1054 -40.00 -23.82 28.29
C GLN A 1054 -40.52 -22.88 27.19
N HIS A 1055 -39.63 -22.20 26.46
CA HIS A 1055 -40.01 -21.39 25.31
C HIS A 1055 -40.56 -22.24 24.16
N LEU A 1056 -39.85 -23.32 23.80
CA LEU A 1056 -40.26 -24.26 22.75
C LEU A 1056 -41.63 -24.91 23.03
N GLN A 1057 -42.03 -25.05 24.30
CA GLN A 1057 -43.35 -25.57 24.67
C GLN A 1057 -44.49 -24.56 24.51
N LYS A 1058 -44.17 -23.27 24.41
CA LYS A 1058 -45.15 -22.17 24.28
C LYS A 1058 -45.40 -21.76 22.84
N THR A 1059 -44.54 -22.16 21.90
CA THR A 1059 -44.63 -21.84 20.46
C THR A 1059 -45.54 -22.83 19.73
N GLU A 1060 -46.05 -22.45 18.55
CA GLU A 1060 -46.99 -23.31 17.80
C GLU A 1060 -46.29 -24.56 17.24
N SER A 1061 -45.00 -24.44 16.93
CA SER A 1061 -44.15 -25.54 16.49
C SER A 1061 -42.76 -25.49 17.13
N VAL A 1062 -42.07 -26.64 17.17
CA VAL A 1062 -40.66 -26.70 17.62
C VAL A 1062 -39.75 -25.90 16.67
N GLN A 1063 -40.06 -25.89 15.37
CA GLN A 1063 -39.30 -25.13 14.38
C GLN A 1063 -39.39 -23.63 14.63
N GLU A 1064 -40.56 -23.10 14.97
CA GLU A 1064 -40.77 -21.71 15.38
C GLU A 1064 -40.02 -21.39 16.68
N GLY A 1065 -40.13 -22.25 17.70
CA GLY A 1065 -39.40 -22.06 18.95
C GLY A 1065 -37.88 -22.06 18.79
N LEU A 1066 -37.35 -22.88 17.88
CA LEU A 1066 -35.93 -22.89 17.52
C LEU A 1066 -35.52 -21.69 16.68
N HIS A 1067 -36.40 -21.18 15.82
CA HIS A 1067 -36.19 -19.93 15.11
C HIS A 1067 -35.99 -18.76 16.10
N ASP A 1068 -36.89 -18.61 17.07
CA ASP A 1068 -36.81 -17.58 18.10
C ASP A 1068 -35.57 -17.73 18.97
N LEU A 1069 -35.25 -18.96 19.38
CA LEU A 1069 -34.06 -19.25 20.17
C LEU A 1069 -32.79 -18.86 19.40
N LEU A 1070 -32.69 -19.24 18.12
CA LEU A 1070 -31.53 -18.93 17.29
C LEU A 1070 -31.41 -17.42 17.08
N TRP A 1071 -32.50 -16.72 16.80
CA TRP A 1071 -32.53 -15.26 16.73
C TRP A 1071 -32.06 -14.62 18.04
N ALA A 1072 -32.52 -15.11 19.19
CA ALA A 1072 -32.12 -14.60 20.50
C ALA A 1072 -30.62 -14.80 20.75
N LEU A 1073 -30.09 -16.00 20.46
CA LEU A 1073 -28.68 -16.33 20.63
C LEU A 1073 -27.76 -15.45 19.75
N LEU A 1074 -28.11 -15.24 18.47
CA LEU A 1074 -27.37 -14.36 17.56
C LEU A 1074 -27.34 -12.90 18.01
N ASN A 1075 -28.33 -12.48 18.82
CA ASN A 1075 -28.45 -11.13 19.34
C ASN A 1075 -27.81 -10.94 20.74
N THR A 1076 -27.20 -11.98 21.30
CA THR A 1076 -26.45 -11.88 22.57
C THR A 1076 -25.13 -11.14 22.39
N GLN A 1077 -24.66 -10.50 23.47
CA GLN A 1077 -23.30 -9.94 23.49
C GLN A 1077 -22.23 -11.04 23.34
N GLU A 1078 -22.50 -12.23 23.90
CA GLU A 1078 -21.60 -13.37 23.83
C GLU A 1078 -21.36 -13.84 22.39
N PHE A 1079 -22.39 -13.86 21.53
CA PHE A 1079 -22.25 -14.26 20.14
C PHE A 1079 -21.33 -13.32 19.35
N ILE A 1080 -21.51 -12.00 19.50
CA ILE A 1080 -20.75 -11.00 18.73
C ILE A 1080 -19.38 -10.67 19.33
N THR A 1081 -19.00 -11.34 20.42
CA THR A 1081 -17.70 -11.20 21.07
C THR A 1081 -16.86 -12.47 20.96
N ASN A 1082 -15.55 -12.28 20.91
CA ASN A 1082 -14.58 -13.31 21.17
C ASN A 1082 -14.21 -13.23 22.66
N HIS A 1083 -14.44 -14.31 23.40
CA HIS A 1083 -14.38 -14.36 24.86
C HIS A 1083 -13.33 -15.31 25.41
#